data_AF-A0A947WYX2-F1
#
_entry.id   AF-A0A947WYX2-F1
#
_cell.length_a   1.000
_cell.length_b   1.000
_cell.length_c   1.000
_cell.angle_alpha   90.00
_cell.angle_beta   90.00
_cell.angle_gamma   90.00
#
_symmetry.space_group_name_H-M   'P 1'
#
loop_
_entity.id
_entity.type
_entity.pdbx_description
1 polymer ?
#
loop_
_entity_poly.entity_id
_entity_poly.type
_entity_poly.pdbx_seq_one_letter_code
_entity_poly.pdbx_strand_id
1 'polypeptide(L)'
;MRILIFLLILFGLSACSASKQLNRSGLDLLSEGRYEEGVAKLEQAAKSDPSNLHYRAEFLNKREEVVNRLLVSADQARAEERLDEAGKIYRRVLAISPNNVRAASGLAELAQDQRHRELINEARVLFEKSDFDGAWGKLRTVATENPTNSRMMALRREIEEKEAQNLFATPTLKSLYKKPVSLEFRDANLMMVFDVLSRTSGINFIFDKNVRSDLTTTLFVKKASLEDVVDLLLTTNQLEKKLLNSNSVLIFPNSPDKVKEYQDLLVKSFYIENADVKQTANLVKTLLKSRDIFVDEKLNLMIMRDTPEAIKLAEKLVVMHDLAEPEVMLEVEVLEVKRTRLLDLGIKYPEQLTLAPLAGAGGAAVTLNDLKTINASKIGASLSPVSINAKKDDSDVNLLANPRIRTRNREKAKIMIGDRVPVITTTSTSTGFVSESVQYVDVGLKLEVEPNIYLKDDVAIKISLEVSSIVNQITSKNGSQTYQIGSRNASTVLRLRDGETQVLAGLINDEDRSTANKVPGMGDLPVLGRLFSTHRDDKQKTEIVLSITPHIIRRLERPDAIASEFWSGSEVNLRASPLSLRQWKPSEAEATERGRNSGNLIHPVEISKVPDAATEAGLSWQGPKEVKRGESFQLILNLAANGGLRSLPFQVAYDPAVLKVVEVAEGDFFKQDNAQTSFASNVDVDSGKIFAGVTRSGKDGATGERTLSKITFKAMVDTPRTEVKLLAATPVGVGNKVLNSGLPDAYVITIGQ
;
A
#
# COMPACT_ATOMS: atom_id res chain seq x y z
N MET A 1 -18.36 29.71 -78.28
CA MET A 1 -18.40 28.36 -77.64
C MET A 1 -17.09 27.96 -76.95
N ARG A 2 -15.90 28.21 -77.54
CA ARG A 2 -14.60 27.87 -76.92
C ARG A 2 -14.25 28.63 -75.62
N ILE A 3 -14.64 29.90 -75.48
CA ILE A 3 -14.38 30.69 -74.26
C ILE A 3 -15.27 30.24 -73.09
N LEU A 4 -16.52 29.83 -73.37
CA LEU A 4 -17.44 29.34 -72.33
C LEU A 4 -17.00 27.99 -71.75
N ILE A 5 -16.43 27.11 -72.58
CA ILE A 5 -15.85 25.82 -72.16
C ILE A 5 -14.57 26.04 -71.33
N PHE A 6 -13.73 27.01 -71.70
CA PHE A 6 -12.51 27.30 -70.94
C PHE A 6 -12.82 27.91 -69.56
N LEU A 7 -13.87 28.73 -69.44
CA LEU A 7 -14.31 29.29 -68.16
C LEU A 7 -14.97 28.24 -67.26
N LEU A 8 -15.70 27.28 -67.84
CA LEU A 8 -16.30 26.14 -67.10
C LEU A 8 -15.25 25.14 -66.60
N ILE A 9 -14.18 24.91 -67.39
CA ILE A 9 -13.04 24.08 -66.98
C ILE A 9 -12.20 24.77 -65.89
N LEU A 10 -12.03 26.10 -65.95
CA LEU A 10 -11.33 26.84 -64.90
C LEU A 10 -12.08 26.80 -63.56
N PHE A 11 -13.41 26.96 -63.56
CA PHE A 11 -14.22 26.86 -62.35
C PHE A 11 -14.27 25.45 -61.76
N GLY A 12 -14.31 24.41 -62.61
CA GLY A 12 -14.26 23.00 -62.17
C GLY A 12 -12.92 22.59 -61.55
N LEU A 13 -11.79 23.14 -62.02
CA LEU A 13 -10.46 22.88 -61.45
C LEU A 13 -10.23 23.61 -60.12
N SER A 14 -10.75 24.83 -59.95
CA SER A 14 -10.64 25.58 -58.69
C SER A 14 -11.48 24.99 -57.54
N ALA A 15 -12.62 24.38 -57.84
CA ALA A 15 -13.47 23.73 -56.84
C ALA A 15 -12.80 22.48 -56.23
N CYS A 16 -12.13 21.67 -57.05
CA CYS A 16 -11.41 20.47 -56.62
C CYS A 16 -10.13 20.77 -55.81
N SER A 17 -9.49 21.92 -56.02
CA SER A 17 -8.33 22.32 -55.20
C SER A 17 -8.73 22.83 -53.82
N ALA A 18 -9.87 23.52 -53.71
CA ALA A 18 -10.34 24.10 -52.46
C ALA A 18 -10.82 23.03 -51.46
N SER A 19 -11.59 22.03 -51.92
CA SER A 19 -12.05 20.91 -51.09
C SER A 19 -10.88 20.06 -50.57
N LYS A 20 -9.86 19.83 -51.41
CA LYS A 20 -8.63 19.14 -51.04
C LYS A 20 -7.83 19.88 -49.96
N GLN A 21 -7.75 21.20 -50.03
CA GLN A 21 -7.07 22.02 -49.02
C GLN A 21 -7.81 22.01 -47.68
N LEU A 22 -9.15 22.09 -47.71
CA LEU A 22 -9.99 22.00 -46.51
C LEU A 22 -9.86 20.65 -45.81
N ASN A 23 -9.83 19.55 -46.57
CA ASN A 23 -9.67 18.21 -46.02
C ASN A 23 -8.32 18.04 -45.31
N ARG A 24 -7.23 18.48 -45.97
CA ARG A 24 -5.87 18.41 -45.39
C ARG A 24 -5.73 19.27 -44.14
N SER A 25 -6.20 20.52 -44.19
CA SER A 25 -6.17 21.41 -43.03
C SER A 25 -7.01 20.86 -41.87
N GLY A 26 -8.12 20.18 -42.16
CA GLY A 26 -8.93 19.50 -41.15
C GLY A 26 -8.13 18.39 -40.45
N LEU A 27 -7.42 17.55 -41.20
CA LEU A 27 -6.58 16.48 -40.63
C LEU A 27 -5.42 17.03 -39.80
N ASP A 28 -4.77 18.11 -40.27
CA ASP A 28 -3.66 18.76 -39.55
C ASP A 28 -4.15 19.29 -38.18
N LEU A 29 -5.31 19.97 -38.16
CA LEU A 29 -5.93 20.46 -36.91
C LEU A 29 -6.31 19.34 -35.94
N LEU A 30 -6.73 18.17 -36.44
CA LEU A 30 -6.99 17.00 -35.59
C LEU A 30 -5.69 16.47 -34.95
N SER A 31 -4.57 16.54 -35.66
CA SER A 31 -3.27 16.12 -35.13
C SER A 31 -2.70 17.08 -34.07
N GLU A 32 -3.05 18.36 -34.16
CA GLU A 32 -2.72 19.40 -33.16
C GLU A 32 -3.62 19.37 -31.91
N GLY A 33 -4.61 18.46 -31.85
CA GLY A 33 -5.55 18.34 -30.74
C GLY A 33 -6.73 19.33 -30.79
N ARG A 34 -6.89 20.10 -31.87
CA ARG A 34 -8.01 21.03 -32.10
C ARG A 34 -9.18 20.33 -32.77
N TYR A 35 -9.79 19.42 -32.02
CA TYR A 35 -10.79 18.47 -32.50
C TYR A 35 -12.03 19.09 -33.15
N GLU A 36 -12.63 20.10 -32.53
CA GLU A 36 -13.87 20.73 -32.99
C GLU A 36 -13.68 21.45 -34.34
N GLU A 37 -12.58 22.21 -34.45
CA GLU A 37 -12.23 22.94 -35.66
C GLU A 37 -11.82 22.01 -36.80
N GLY A 38 -11.07 20.95 -36.49
CA GLY A 38 -10.68 19.94 -37.47
C GLY A 38 -11.88 19.22 -38.08
N VAL A 39 -12.82 18.75 -37.24
CA VAL A 39 -14.05 18.09 -37.73
C VAL A 39 -14.93 19.07 -38.53
N ALA A 40 -15.05 20.33 -38.11
CA ALA A 40 -15.81 21.34 -38.85
C ALA A 40 -15.21 21.62 -40.25
N LYS A 41 -13.88 21.61 -40.38
CA LYS A 41 -13.19 21.75 -41.68
C LYS A 41 -13.39 20.53 -42.59
N LEU A 42 -13.38 19.32 -42.03
CA LEU A 42 -13.72 18.10 -42.76
C LEU A 42 -15.18 18.09 -43.21
N GLU A 43 -16.10 18.61 -42.39
CA GLU A 43 -17.52 18.77 -42.77
C GLU A 43 -17.67 19.76 -43.93
N GLN A 44 -16.96 20.88 -43.89
CA GLN A 44 -16.93 21.86 -45.00
C GLN A 44 -16.39 21.23 -46.29
N ALA A 45 -15.32 20.42 -46.20
CA ALA A 45 -14.78 19.70 -47.35
C ALA A 45 -15.84 18.74 -47.95
N ALA A 46 -16.50 17.94 -47.12
CA ALA A 46 -17.55 17.02 -47.55
C ALA A 46 -18.80 17.72 -48.13
N LYS A 47 -19.16 18.91 -47.63
CA LYS A 47 -20.26 19.73 -48.18
C LYS A 47 -19.89 20.40 -49.50
N SER A 48 -18.64 20.81 -49.67
CA SER A 48 -18.16 21.48 -50.88
C SER A 48 -18.06 20.55 -52.09
N ASP A 49 -17.89 19.25 -51.88
CA ASP A 49 -17.86 18.22 -52.93
C ASP A 49 -18.72 17.00 -52.56
N PRO A 50 -20.06 17.07 -52.76
CA PRO A 50 -20.98 16.00 -52.39
C PRO A 50 -20.81 14.70 -53.20
N SER A 51 -20.19 14.78 -54.39
CA SER A 51 -19.90 13.62 -55.25
C SER A 51 -18.73 12.77 -54.76
N ASN A 52 -17.88 13.32 -53.89
CA ASN A 52 -16.68 12.66 -53.44
C ASN A 52 -16.95 11.81 -52.18
N LEU A 53 -17.22 10.53 -52.42
CA LEU A 53 -17.45 9.53 -51.37
C LEU A 53 -16.29 9.43 -50.37
N HIS A 54 -15.06 9.73 -50.78
CA HIS A 54 -13.88 9.66 -49.91
C HIS A 54 -13.93 10.72 -48.80
N TYR A 55 -14.19 11.99 -49.14
CA TYR A 55 -14.28 13.06 -48.13
C TYR A 55 -15.46 12.87 -47.17
N ARG A 56 -16.58 12.36 -47.67
CA ARG A 56 -17.72 12.02 -46.82
C ARG A 56 -17.39 10.88 -45.86
N ALA A 57 -16.76 9.81 -46.34
CA ALA A 57 -16.34 8.69 -45.49
C ALA A 57 -15.28 9.13 -44.47
N GLU A 58 -14.31 9.93 -44.88
CA GLU A 58 -13.24 10.43 -44.01
C GLU A 58 -13.77 11.35 -42.90
N PHE A 59 -14.67 12.27 -43.23
CA PHE A 59 -15.37 13.09 -42.23
C PHE A 59 -16.12 12.23 -41.21
N LEU A 60 -16.91 11.26 -41.67
CA LEU A 60 -17.70 10.39 -40.77
C LEU A 60 -16.79 9.56 -39.87
N ASN A 61 -15.75 8.94 -40.42
CA ASN A 61 -14.78 8.14 -39.67
C ASN A 61 -14.03 8.98 -38.63
N LYS A 62 -13.52 10.16 -39.02
CA LYS A 62 -12.78 11.04 -38.11
C LYS A 62 -13.67 11.66 -37.04
N ARG A 63 -14.91 12.00 -37.37
CA ARG A 63 -15.90 12.44 -36.39
C ARG A 63 -16.17 11.36 -35.34
N GLU A 64 -16.39 10.11 -35.75
CA GLU A 64 -16.60 9.00 -34.81
C GLU A 64 -15.35 8.71 -33.96
N GLU A 65 -14.14 8.78 -34.54
CA GLU A 65 -12.88 8.61 -33.80
C GLU A 65 -12.74 9.65 -32.67
N VAL A 66 -12.97 10.93 -33.00
CA VAL A 66 -12.91 12.03 -32.04
C VAL A 66 -13.99 11.91 -30.97
N VAL A 67 -15.23 11.61 -31.37
CA VAL A 67 -16.35 11.43 -30.44
C VAL A 67 -16.07 10.30 -29.45
N ASN A 68 -15.60 9.14 -29.92
CA ASN A 68 -15.26 8.03 -29.04
C ASN A 68 -14.12 8.37 -28.08
N ARG A 69 -13.07 9.06 -28.55
CA ARG A 69 -11.97 9.51 -27.69
C ARG A 69 -12.44 10.46 -26.60
N LEU A 70 -13.28 11.44 -26.94
CA LEU A 70 -13.83 12.39 -25.98
C LEU A 70 -14.79 11.72 -24.99
N LEU A 71 -15.62 10.77 -25.44
CA LEU A 71 -16.50 10.01 -24.55
C LEU A 71 -15.69 9.20 -23.52
N VAL A 72 -14.64 8.49 -23.95
CA VAL A 72 -13.75 7.76 -23.02
C VAL A 72 -13.12 8.70 -22.01
N SER A 73 -12.65 9.87 -22.45
CA SER A 73 -12.09 10.89 -21.55
C SER A 73 -13.13 11.46 -20.58
N ALA A 74 -14.39 11.62 -21.00
CA ALA A 74 -15.47 12.09 -20.13
C ALA A 74 -15.84 11.04 -19.07
N ASP A 75 -15.93 9.77 -19.48
CA ASP A 75 -16.23 8.64 -18.60
C ASP A 75 -15.10 8.46 -17.56
N GLN A 76 -13.84 8.63 -17.98
CA GLN A 76 -12.70 8.63 -17.06
C GLN A 76 -12.75 9.79 -16.06
N ALA A 77 -12.99 11.02 -16.53
CA ALA A 77 -13.10 12.18 -15.64
C ALA A 77 -14.25 12.01 -14.63
N ARG A 78 -15.36 11.38 -15.03
CA ARG A 78 -16.46 11.04 -14.14
C ARG A 78 -16.09 9.95 -13.12
N ALA A 79 -15.38 8.91 -13.54
CA ALA A 79 -14.91 7.84 -12.64
C ALA A 79 -13.95 8.38 -11.55
N GLU A 80 -13.19 9.41 -11.87
CA GLU A 80 -12.32 10.13 -10.93
C GLU A 80 -13.05 11.24 -10.13
N GLU A 81 -14.39 11.27 -10.16
CA GLU A 81 -15.26 12.26 -9.50
C GLU A 81 -15.07 13.73 -9.95
N ARG A 82 -14.36 13.98 -11.07
CA ARG A 82 -14.15 15.30 -11.68
C ARG A 82 -15.34 15.72 -12.55
N LEU A 83 -16.50 15.90 -11.90
CA LEU A 83 -17.80 16.12 -12.58
C LEU A 83 -17.84 17.34 -13.51
N ASP A 84 -17.21 18.45 -13.11
CA ASP A 84 -17.21 19.69 -13.90
C ASP A 84 -16.44 19.53 -15.23
N GLU A 85 -15.35 18.76 -15.20
CA GLU A 85 -14.54 18.47 -16.37
C GLU A 85 -15.25 17.49 -17.30
N ALA A 86 -15.80 16.39 -16.75
CA ALA A 86 -16.63 15.45 -17.51
C ALA A 86 -17.79 16.17 -18.21
N GLY A 87 -18.46 17.10 -17.52
CA GLY A 87 -19.56 17.89 -18.08
C GLY A 87 -19.12 18.81 -19.23
N LYS A 88 -17.92 19.40 -19.15
CA LYS A 88 -17.34 20.15 -20.27
C LYS A 88 -17.09 19.24 -21.47
N ILE A 89 -16.54 18.05 -21.25
CA ILE A 89 -16.20 17.11 -22.34
C ILE A 89 -17.47 16.57 -23.02
N TYR A 90 -18.51 16.17 -22.29
CA TYR A 90 -19.78 15.75 -22.91
C TYR A 90 -20.43 16.87 -23.74
N ARG A 91 -20.36 18.13 -23.28
CA ARG A 91 -20.84 19.28 -24.07
C ARG A 91 -20.04 19.47 -25.37
N ARG A 92 -18.73 19.22 -25.35
CA ARG A 92 -17.89 19.23 -26.56
C ARG A 92 -18.28 18.10 -27.52
N VAL A 93 -18.62 16.92 -27.01
CA VAL A 93 -19.17 15.82 -27.83
C VAL A 93 -20.48 16.23 -28.50
N LEU A 94 -21.39 16.87 -27.76
CA LEU A 94 -22.65 17.37 -28.32
C LEU A 94 -22.47 18.51 -29.33
N ALA A 95 -21.42 19.32 -29.20
CA ALA A 95 -21.07 20.33 -30.20
C ALA A 95 -20.64 19.70 -31.54
N ILE A 96 -19.98 18.53 -31.49
CA ILE A 96 -19.52 17.78 -32.68
C ILE A 96 -20.64 16.88 -33.23
N SER A 97 -21.43 16.25 -32.35
CA SER A 97 -22.51 15.33 -32.68
C SER A 97 -23.74 15.61 -31.80
N PRO A 98 -24.65 16.51 -32.23
CA PRO A 98 -25.81 16.93 -31.43
C PRO A 98 -26.75 15.80 -31.01
N ASN A 99 -26.83 14.73 -31.81
CA ASN A 99 -27.72 13.59 -31.55
C ASN A 99 -27.01 12.43 -30.81
N ASN A 100 -25.87 12.67 -30.16
CA ASN A 100 -25.16 11.63 -29.43
C ASN A 100 -25.88 11.28 -28.11
N VAL A 101 -26.58 10.15 -28.10
CA VAL A 101 -27.35 9.66 -26.94
C VAL A 101 -26.47 9.46 -25.70
N ARG A 102 -25.24 8.96 -25.87
CA ARG A 102 -24.31 8.71 -24.75
C ARG A 102 -23.91 10.01 -24.06
N ALA A 103 -23.56 11.04 -24.82
CA ALA A 103 -23.19 12.34 -24.24
C ALA A 103 -24.38 13.02 -23.54
N ALA A 104 -25.59 12.91 -24.09
CA ALA A 104 -26.80 13.43 -23.47
C ALA A 104 -27.14 12.69 -22.15
N SER A 105 -27.05 11.36 -22.13
CA SER A 105 -27.21 10.55 -20.90
C SER A 105 -26.16 10.91 -19.86
N GLY A 106 -24.89 11.02 -20.27
CA GLY A 106 -23.78 11.40 -19.38
C GLY A 106 -24.01 12.75 -18.70
N LEU A 107 -24.52 13.76 -19.41
CA LEU A 107 -24.86 15.05 -18.80
C LEU A 107 -26.05 14.97 -17.84
N ALA A 108 -27.08 14.19 -18.17
CA ALA A 108 -28.24 14.00 -17.29
C ALA A 108 -27.83 13.30 -15.98
N GLU A 109 -26.95 12.30 -16.08
CA GLU A 109 -26.40 11.59 -14.93
C GLU A 109 -25.47 12.49 -14.09
N LEU A 110 -24.62 13.31 -14.71
CA LEU A 110 -23.80 14.29 -13.97
C LEU A 110 -24.67 15.31 -13.20
N ALA A 111 -25.77 15.76 -13.80
CA ALA A 111 -26.71 16.65 -13.12
C ALA A 111 -27.40 15.95 -11.94
N GLN A 112 -27.66 14.65 -12.03
CA GLN A 112 -28.16 13.85 -10.92
C GLN A 112 -27.11 13.69 -9.83
N ASP A 113 -25.86 13.38 -10.18
CA ASP A 113 -24.74 13.25 -9.24
C ASP A 113 -24.47 14.55 -8.47
N GLN A 114 -24.58 15.71 -9.14
CA GLN A 114 -24.50 17.03 -8.50
C GLN A 114 -25.64 17.26 -7.51
N ARG A 115 -26.89 16.99 -7.89
CA ARG A 115 -28.04 17.11 -6.97
C ARG A 115 -27.90 16.19 -5.76
N HIS A 116 -27.46 14.95 -5.94
CA HIS A 116 -27.20 14.03 -4.83
C HIS A 116 -26.14 14.56 -3.89
N ARG A 117 -25.05 15.11 -4.45
CA ARG A 117 -23.97 15.75 -3.67
C ARG A 117 -24.49 16.92 -2.83
N GLU A 118 -25.32 17.78 -3.42
CA GLU A 118 -25.96 18.89 -2.69
C GLU A 118 -26.87 18.39 -1.57
N LEU A 119 -27.74 17.42 -1.85
CA LEU A 119 -28.63 16.82 -0.83
C LEU A 119 -27.84 16.16 0.31
N ILE A 120 -26.74 15.47 0.02
CA ILE A 120 -25.86 14.87 1.03
C ILE A 120 -25.17 15.96 1.87
N ASN A 121 -24.73 17.05 1.24
CA ASN A 121 -24.12 18.18 1.96
C ASN A 121 -25.15 18.90 2.84
N GLU A 122 -26.37 19.11 2.35
CA GLU A 122 -27.48 19.62 3.17
C GLU A 122 -27.78 18.70 4.35
N ALA A 123 -27.84 17.38 4.11
CA ALA A 123 -28.01 16.39 5.15
C ALA A 123 -26.89 16.46 6.19
N ARG A 124 -25.64 16.67 5.77
CA ARG A 124 -24.49 16.86 6.67
C ARG A 124 -24.64 18.10 7.53
N VAL A 125 -25.08 19.22 6.95
CA VAL A 125 -25.34 20.46 7.69
C VAL A 125 -26.47 20.28 8.71
N LEU A 126 -27.53 19.54 8.36
CA LEU A 126 -28.61 19.21 9.30
C LEU A 126 -28.13 18.30 10.43
N PHE A 127 -27.31 17.31 10.10
CA PHE A 127 -26.66 16.42 11.07
C PHE A 127 -25.76 17.17 12.05
N GLU A 128 -24.97 18.14 11.57
CA GLU A 128 -24.14 19.01 12.42
C GLU A 128 -24.99 19.87 13.37
N LYS A 129 -26.19 20.27 12.94
CA LYS A 129 -27.19 20.97 13.77
C LYS A 129 -27.99 20.06 14.69
N SER A 130 -27.68 18.75 14.74
CA SER A 130 -28.41 17.71 15.50
C SER A 130 -29.88 17.52 15.08
N ASP A 131 -30.23 17.92 13.86
CA ASP A 131 -31.54 17.63 13.25
C ASP A 131 -31.45 16.32 12.44
N PHE A 132 -31.63 15.20 13.16
CA PHE A 132 -31.52 13.86 12.59
C PHE A 132 -32.66 13.53 11.62
N ASP A 133 -33.89 13.94 11.95
CA ASP A 133 -35.07 13.71 11.10
C ASP A 133 -34.93 14.45 9.75
N GLY A 134 -34.46 15.69 9.79
CA GLY A 134 -34.17 16.47 8.58
C GLY A 134 -33.08 15.83 7.72
N ALA A 135 -31.99 15.37 8.35
CA ALA A 135 -30.90 14.69 7.65
C ALA A 135 -31.37 13.37 6.99
N TRP A 136 -32.16 12.57 7.71
CA TRP A 136 -32.77 11.34 7.19
C TRP A 136 -33.73 11.58 6.04
N GLY A 137 -34.52 12.65 6.10
CA GLY A 137 -35.41 13.05 5.00
C GLY A 137 -34.63 13.27 3.70
N LYS A 138 -33.50 13.99 3.77
CA LYS A 138 -32.63 14.27 2.62
C LYS A 138 -31.93 13.00 2.11
N LEU A 139 -31.40 12.17 3.00
CA LEU A 139 -30.74 10.91 2.60
C LEU A 139 -31.72 9.90 2.02
N ARG A 140 -32.97 9.86 2.48
CA ARG A 140 -34.00 8.98 1.92
C ARG A 140 -34.27 9.30 0.46
N THR A 141 -34.32 10.59 0.10
CA THR A 141 -34.46 11.02 -1.31
C THR A 141 -33.30 10.50 -2.17
N VAL A 142 -32.06 10.60 -1.68
CA VAL A 142 -30.90 10.07 -2.39
C VAL A 142 -30.94 8.54 -2.47
N ALA A 143 -31.32 7.86 -1.39
CA ALA A 143 -31.39 6.40 -1.33
C ALA A 143 -32.48 5.82 -2.25
N THR A 144 -33.60 6.53 -2.47
CA THR A 144 -34.62 6.10 -3.44
C THR A 144 -34.16 6.18 -4.89
N GLU A 145 -33.29 7.14 -5.20
CA GLU A 145 -32.78 7.34 -6.56
C GLU A 145 -31.50 6.54 -6.85
N ASN A 146 -30.60 6.43 -5.86
CA ASN A 146 -29.34 5.70 -5.96
C ASN A 146 -28.95 5.04 -4.62
N PRO A 147 -29.39 3.79 -4.39
CA PRO A 147 -29.09 3.06 -3.16
C PRO A 147 -27.61 2.74 -2.97
N THR A 148 -26.78 2.73 -4.02
CA THR A 148 -25.38 2.31 -3.94
C THR A 148 -24.40 3.47 -3.79
N ASN A 149 -24.90 4.69 -3.58
CA ASN A 149 -24.05 5.87 -3.40
C ASN A 149 -23.20 5.76 -2.12
N SER A 150 -21.88 5.69 -2.28
CA SER A 150 -20.91 5.49 -1.19
C SER A 150 -20.92 6.62 -0.16
N ARG A 151 -21.03 7.88 -0.61
CA ARG A 151 -21.04 9.07 0.26
C ARG A 151 -22.30 9.13 1.12
N MET A 152 -23.45 8.76 0.54
CA MET A 152 -24.71 8.65 1.26
C MET A 152 -24.63 7.56 2.33
N MET A 153 -24.10 6.38 1.99
CA MET A 153 -23.94 5.28 2.95
C MET A 153 -23.00 5.62 4.11
N ALA A 154 -21.90 6.33 3.84
CA ALA A 154 -20.99 6.82 4.88
C ALA A 154 -21.70 7.78 5.85
N LEU A 155 -22.40 8.79 5.34
CA LEU A 155 -23.12 9.75 6.19
C LEU A 155 -24.29 9.08 6.94
N ARG A 156 -24.99 8.12 6.30
CA ARG A 156 -26.03 7.32 6.94
C ARG A 156 -25.48 6.56 8.15
N ARG A 157 -24.34 5.88 7.99
CA ARG A 157 -23.67 5.18 9.09
C ARG A 157 -23.27 6.14 10.21
N GLU A 158 -22.71 7.30 9.89
CA GLU A 158 -22.37 8.34 10.89
C GLU A 158 -23.62 8.81 11.68
N ILE A 159 -24.75 9.00 11.01
CA ILE A 159 -26.02 9.38 11.64
C ILE A 159 -26.52 8.25 12.55
N GLU A 160 -26.59 7.03 12.05
CA GLU A 160 -27.04 5.85 12.81
C GLU A 160 -26.16 5.62 14.06
N GLU A 161 -24.84 5.76 13.94
CA GLU A 161 -23.89 5.63 15.05
C GLU A 161 -24.11 6.72 16.10
N LYS A 162 -24.28 7.98 15.70
CA LYS A 162 -24.51 9.09 16.63
C LYS A 162 -25.90 9.04 17.28
N GLU A 163 -26.91 8.60 16.54
CA GLU A 163 -28.26 8.41 17.04
C GLU A 163 -28.31 7.27 18.05
N ALA A 164 -27.65 6.13 17.77
CA ALA A 164 -27.46 5.04 18.72
C ALA A 164 -26.67 5.50 19.95
N GLN A 165 -25.61 6.29 19.78
CA GLN A 165 -24.89 6.89 20.90
C GLN A 165 -25.79 7.78 21.75
N ASN A 166 -26.71 8.55 21.15
CA ASN A 166 -27.63 9.41 21.89
C ASN A 166 -28.75 8.61 22.60
N LEU A 167 -29.32 7.60 21.94
CA LEU A 167 -30.36 6.72 22.49
C LEU A 167 -29.85 5.90 23.68
N PHE A 168 -28.61 5.43 23.59
CA PHE A 168 -27.97 4.61 24.60
C PHE A 168 -26.91 5.37 25.41
N ALA A 169 -26.88 6.71 25.32
CA ALA A 169 -26.03 7.53 26.16
C ALA A 169 -26.46 7.31 27.61
N THR A 170 -25.52 6.87 28.46
CA THR A 170 -25.75 6.91 29.90
C THR A 170 -26.08 8.36 30.28
N PRO A 171 -27.12 8.60 31.09
CA PRO A 171 -27.50 9.95 31.51
C PRO A 171 -26.32 10.56 32.26
N THR A 172 -25.56 11.41 31.58
CA THR A 172 -24.46 12.14 32.21
C THR A 172 -25.08 13.26 33.03
N LEU A 173 -24.67 13.35 34.30
CA LEU A 173 -25.09 14.47 35.12
C LEU A 173 -24.47 15.73 34.47
N LYS A 174 -25.32 16.74 34.20
CA LYS A 174 -24.91 18.01 33.56
C LYS A 174 -23.71 18.64 34.28
N SER A 175 -23.12 19.66 33.65
CA SER A 175 -21.97 20.50 34.10
C SER A 175 -21.93 20.95 35.58
N LEU A 176 -22.96 20.68 36.38
CA LEU A 176 -23.01 20.84 37.84
C LEU A 176 -21.94 20.01 38.59
N TYR A 177 -21.51 18.86 38.04
CA TYR A 177 -20.42 18.05 38.62
C TYR A 177 -19.02 18.65 38.45
N LYS A 178 -18.86 19.62 37.55
CA LYS A 178 -17.58 20.26 37.26
C LYS A 178 -17.26 21.44 38.18
N LYS A 179 -18.19 21.86 39.04
CA LYS A 179 -17.93 22.94 40.00
C LYS A 179 -17.01 22.44 41.11
N PRO A 180 -15.93 23.18 41.44
CA PRO A 180 -15.04 22.78 42.52
C PRO A 180 -15.75 22.89 43.86
N VAL A 181 -15.72 21.82 44.65
CA VAL A 181 -16.18 21.85 46.04
C VAL A 181 -14.96 21.75 46.97
N SER A 182 -15.01 22.50 48.07
CA SER A 182 -14.05 22.39 49.15
C SER A 182 -14.81 22.05 50.41
N LEU A 183 -14.52 20.88 50.98
CA LEU A 183 -15.31 20.26 52.05
C LEU A 183 -14.34 19.73 53.10
N GLU A 184 -14.68 19.98 54.36
CA GLU A 184 -13.97 19.46 55.52
C GLU A 184 -15.01 18.85 56.46
N PHE A 185 -14.99 17.52 56.56
CA PHE A 185 -15.86 16.75 57.44
C PHE A 185 -14.99 15.84 58.31
N ARG A 186 -15.27 15.83 59.62
CA ARG A 186 -14.64 14.93 60.60
C ARG A 186 -15.74 14.13 61.26
N ASP A 187 -15.69 12.81 61.08
CA ASP A 187 -16.67 11.87 61.66
C ASP A 187 -18.13 12.28 61.42
N ALA A 188 -18.43 12.76 60.21
CA ALA A 188 -19.76 13.24 59.86
C ALA A 188 -20.63 12.10 59.35
N ASN A 189 -21.93 12.13 59.68
CA ASN A 189 -22.89 11.17 59.13
C ASN A 189 -22.98 11.30 57.61
N LEU A 190 -22.89 10.18 56.90
CA LEU A 190 -22.83 10.14 55.44
C LEU A 190 -24.07 10.77 54.77
N MET A 191 -25.26 10.57 55.34
CA MET A 191 -26.51 11.16 54.82
C MET A 191 -26.47 12.70 54.92
N MET A 192 -25.90 13.23 56.00
CA MET A 192 -25.74 14.67 56.18
C MET A 192 -24.71 15.24 55.20
N VAL A 193 -23.63 14.52 54.94
CA VAL A 193 -22.64 14.91 53.92
C VAL A 193 -23.28 14.99 52.54
N PHE A 194 -24.07 14.00 52.15
CA PHE A 194 -24.79 14.03 50.87
C PHE A 194 -25.90 15.09 50.82
N ASP A 195 -26.58 15.43 51.93
CA ASP A 195 -27.53 16.56 51.98
C ASP A 195 -26.81 17.90 51.73
N VAL A 196 -25.64 18.11 52.34
CA VAL A 196 -24.81 19.29 52.09
C VAL A 196 -24.33 19.34 50.64
N LEU A 197 -23.89 18.20 50.10
CA LEU A 197 -23.53 18.08 48.69
C LEU A 197 -24.73 18.38 47.77
N SER A 198 -25.93 17.91 48.13
CA SER A 198 -27.16 18.17 47.39
C SER A 198 -27.49 19.66 47.32
N ARG A 199 -27.44 20.35 48.46
CA ARG A 199 -27.69 21.80 48.56
C ARG A 199 -26.65 22.63 47.81
N THR A 200 -25.39 22.19 47.83
CA THR A 200 -24.29 22.92 47.20
C THR A 200 -24.25 22.72 45.69
N SER A 201 -24.60 21.52 45.21
CA SER A 201 -24.47 21.14 43.80
C SER A 201 -25.78 21.19 43.01
N GLY A 202 -26.94 21.16 43.70
CA GLY A 202 -28.26 21.07 43.08
C GLY A 202 -28.62 19.66 42.59
N ILE A 203 -27.88 18.63 43.01
CA ILE A 203 -28.14 17.21 42.67
C ILE A 203 -28.87 16.52 43.83
N ASN A 204 -29.95 15.82 43.53
CA ASN A 204 -30.74 15.05 44.48
C ASN A 204 -30.14 13.66 44.67
N PHE A 205 -29.74 13.34 45.88
CA PHE A 205 -29.29 11.99 46.25
C PHE A 205 -30.44 11.23 46.92
N ILE A 206 -30.82 10.09 46.34
CA ILE A 206 -31.86 9.19 46.86
C ILE A 206 -31.14 7.95 47.39
N PHE A 207 -31.50 7.48 48.57
CA PHE A 207 -30.89 6.29 49.18
C PHE A 207 -31.84 5.10 49.13
N ASP A 208 -31.32 3.93 48.77
CA ASP A 208 -32.04 2.67 48.94
C ASP A 208 -32.25 2.37 50.44
N LYS A 209 -33.38 1.71 50.76
CA LYS A 209 -33.75 1.33 52.13
C LYS A 209 -32.69 0.50 52.87
N ASN A 210 -31.81 -0.19 52.15
CA ASN A 210 -30.77 -1.04 52.72
C ASN A 210 -29.44 -0.28 52.96
N VAL A 211 -29.38 1.02 52.68
CA VAL A 211 -28.20 1.84 53.03
C VAL A 211 -28.20 2.08 54.54
N ARG A 212 -27.10 1.69 55.19
CA ARG A 212 -26.87 1.90 56.63
C ARG A 212 -26.89 3.39 56.99
N SER A 213 -27.71 3.77 57.98
CA SER A 213 -27.88 5.17 58.42
C SER A 213 -26.82 5.64 59.41
N ASP A 214 -26.05 4.72 59.99
CA ASP A 214 -24.99 4.93 60.98
C ASP A 214 -23.60 5.15 60.37
N LEU A 215 -23.48 5.16 59.04
CA LEU A 215 -22.21 5.36 58.35
C LEU A 215 -21.65 6.77 58.61
N THR A 216 -20.42 6.84 59.13
CA THR A 216 -19.67 8.09 59.26
C THR A 216 -18.49 8.15 58.30
N THR A 217 -18.13 9.35 57.88
CA THR A 217 -17.01 9.58 56.96
C THR A 217 -16.19 10.79 57.39
N THR A 218 -14.88 10.70 57.15
CA THR A 218 -13.95 11.80 57.34
C THR A 218 -13.37 12.16 55.98
N LEU A 219 -13.59 13.39 55.55
CA LEU A 219 -13.25 13.85 54.20
C LEU A 219 -12.62 15.25 54.26
N PHE A 220 -11.43 15.38 53.69
CA PHE A 220 -10.74 16.67 53.55
C PHE A 220 -10.39 16.89 52.09
N VAL A 221 -11.16 17.74 51.41
CA VAL A 221 -10.98 17.97 49.98
C VAL A 221 -10.99 19.46 49.69
N LYS A 222 -10.00 19.92 48.91
CA LYS A 222 -9.87 21.33 48.48
C LYS A 222 -9.90 21.40 46.96
N LYS A 223 -10.89 22.12 46.40
CA LYS A 223 -11.04 22.36 44.95
C LYS A 223 -11.07 21.07 44.10
N ALA A 224 -11.70 20.00 44.58
CA ALA A 224 -11.90 18.81 43.74
C ALA A 224 -13.22 18.88 42.98
N SER A 225 -13.30 18.07 41.92
CA SER A 225 -14.57 17.84 41.24
C SER A 225 -15.57 17.15 42.17
N LEU A 226 -16.85 17.49 42.04
CA LEU A 226 -17.91 16.84 42.81
C LEU A 226 -17.98 15.34 42.50
N GLU A 227 -17.63 14.95 41.28
CA GLU A 227 -17.70 13.56 40.80
C GLU A 227 -16.71 12.69 41.55
N ASP A 228 -15.45 13.13 41.61
CA ASP A 228 -14.40 12.40 42.30
C ASP A 228 -14.70 12.30 43.81
N VAL A 229 -15.29 13.34 44.40
CA VAL A 229 -15.69 13.35 45.81
C VAL A 229 -16.81 12.35 46.08
N VAL A 230 -17.86 12.35 45.27
CA VAL A 230 -18.97 11.39 45.39
C VAL A 230 -18.45 9.97 45.20
N ASP A 231 -17.61 9.72 44.19
CA ASP A 231 -17.05 8.38 43.94
C ASP A 231 -16.13 7.91 45.06
N LEU A 232 -15.36 8.82 45.66
CA LEU A 232 -14.52 8.50 46.80
C LEU A 232 -15.38 8.12 48.03
N LEU A 233 -16.44 8.89 48.29
CA LEU A 233 -17.37 8.62 49.40
C LEU A 233 -18.08 7.27 49.22
N LEU A 234 -18.53 6.98 48.01
CA LEU A 234 -19.20 5.72 47.68
C LEU A 234 -18.23 4.53 47.80
N THR A 235 -17.05 4.63 47.20
CA THR A 235 -16.04 3.56 47.22
C THR A 235 -15.57 3.26 48.64
N THR A 236 -15.34 4.29 49.47
CA THR A 236 -14.89 4.13 50.86
C THR A 236 -15.95 3.43 51.74
N ASN A 237 -17.23 3.64 51.45
CA ASN A 237 -18.35 3.13 52.24
C ASN A 237 -19.03 1.89 51.63
N GLN A 238 -18.44 1.26 50.61
CA GLN A 238 -19.02 0.11 49.88
C GLN A 238 -20.42 0.39 49.33
N LEU A 239 -20.63 1.61 48.83
CA LEU A 239 -21.85 2.03 48.15
C LEU A 239 -21.56 2.21 46.66
N GLU A 240 -22.61 2.11 45.84
CA GLU A 240 -22.57 2.35 44.40
C GLU A 240 -23.66 3.36 44.03
N LYS A 241 -23.54 3.98 42.85
CA LYS A 241 -24.52 4.96 42.35
C LYS A 241 -25.17 4.51 41.05
N LYS A 242 -26.45 4.81 40.89
CA LYS A 242 -27.18 4.76 39.61
C LYS A 242 -27.69 6.16 39.27
N LEU A 243 -27.47 6.59 38.04
CA LEU A 243 -27.96 7.87 37.54
C LEU A 243 -29.41 7.69 37.09
N LEU A 244 -30.34 8.40 37.74
CA LEU A 244 -31.76 8.31 37.40
C LEU A 244 -32.15 9.36 36.34
N ASN A 245 -31.58 10.57 36.45
CA ASN A 245 -31.77 11.65 35.50
C ASN A 245 -30.63 12.66 35.63
N SER A 246 -30.71 13.78 34.89
CA SER A 246 -29.66 14.82 34.90
C SER A 246 -29.42 15.54 36.23
N ASN A 247 -30.30 15.39 37.24
CA ASN A 247 -30.13 15.95 38.59
C ASN A 247 -30.26 14.93 39.72
N SER A 248 -30.62 13.67 39.49
CA SER A 248 -30.97 12.71 40.55
C SER A 248 -30.10 11.45 40.47
N VAL A 249 -29.56 11.04 41.60
CA VAL A 249 -28.67 9.88 41.76
C VAL A 249 -29.22 8.98 42.85
N LEU A 250 -29.42 7.70 42.53
CA LEU A 250 -29.75 6.65 43.49
C LEU A 250 -28.45 6.06 44.05
N ILE A 251 -28.33 5.99 45.38
CA ILE A 251 -27.22 5.38 46.10
C ILE A 251 -27.72 4.08 46.74
N PHE A 252 -27.00 2.98 46.49
CA PHE A 252 -27.35 1.66 47.02
C PHE A 252 -26.10 0.91 47.51
N PRO A 253 -26.24 -0.10 48.39
CA PRO A 253 -25.11 -0.91 48.84
C PRO A 253 -24.49 -1.70 47.68
N ASN A 254 -23.16 -1.75 47.60
CA ASN A 254 -22.43 -2.59 46.63
C ASN A 254 -22.48 -4.06 47.06
N SER A 255 -23.68 -4.64 47.10
CA SER A 255 -23.92 -6.05 47.31
C SER A 255 -24.33 -6.72 45.99
N PRO A 256 -23.97 -8.00 45.76
CA PRO A 256 -24.26 -8.69 44.51
C PRO A 256 -25.75 -8.68 44.12
N ASP A 257 -26.65 -8.72 45.11
CA ASP A 257 -28.09 -8.70 44.87
C ASP A 257 -28.58 -7.33 44.40
N LYS A 258 -28.09 -6.24 45.02
CA LYS A 258 -28.46 -4.87 44.66
C LYS A 258 -27.81 -4.40 43.37
N VAL A 259 -26.58 -4.83 43.10
CA VAL A 259 -25.94 -4.59 41.81
C VAL A 259 -26.75 -5.24 40.69
N LYS A 260 -27.20 -6.50 40.83
CA LYS A 260 -28.08 -7.14 39.83
C LYS A 260 -29.43 -6.45 39.66
N GLU A 261 -29.99 -5.88 40.73
CA GLU A 261 -31.29 -5.20 40.70
C GLU A 261 -31.21 -3.82 40.03
N TYR A 262 -30.14 -3.05 40.28
CA TYR A 262 -30.03 -1.65 39.85
C TYR A 262 -29.08 -1.41 38.67
N GLN A 263 -28.14 -2.31 38.38
CA GLN A 263 -27.18 -2.13 37.29
C GLN A 263 -27.86 -2.30 35.93
N ASP A 264 -27.73 -1.27 35.09
CA ASP A 264 -28.20 -1.35 33.71
C ASP A 264 -27.20 -2.13 32.87
N LEU A 265 -27.71 -3.08 32.09
CA LEU A 265 -26.93 -3.86 31.14
C LEU A 265 -27.33 -3.45 29.72
N LEU A 266 -26.35 -3.25 28.87
CA LEU A 266 -26.54 -2.99 27.45
C LEU A 266 -26.13 -4.23 26.66
N VAL A 267 -26.78 -4.43 25.51
CA VAL A 267 -26.40 -5.46 24.55
C VAL A 267 -25.78 -4.76 23.34
N LYS A 268 -24.54 -5.11 23.00
CA LYS A 268 -23.87 -4.61 21.79
C LYS A 268 -23.37 -5.78 20.96
N SER A 269 -23.66 -5.70 19.67
CA SER A 269 -23.14 -6.60 18.65
C SER A 269 -21.88 -6.01 18.04
N PHE A 270 -20.80 -6.78 18.02
CA PHE A 270 -19.52 -6.45 17.43
C PHE A 270 -19.31 -7.31 16.18
N TYR A 271 -19.24 -6.65 15.03
CA TYR A 271 -18.84 -7.28 13.77
C TYR A 271 -17.32 -7.23 13.70
N ILE A 272 -16.70 -8.39 13.46
CA ILE A 272 -15.25 -8.53 13.37
C ILE A 272 -14.92 -8.77 11.89
N GLU A 273 -13.96 -8.03 11.35
CA GLU A 273 -13.66 -8.03 9.92
C GLU A 273 -12.45 -8.90 9.56
N ASN A 274 -11.40 -8.85 10.36
CA ASN A 274 -10.09 -9.43 10.08
C ASN A 274 -9.70 -10.54 11.06
N ALA A 275 -9.99 -10.37 12.35
CA ALA A 275 -9.60 -11.30 13.40
C ALA A 275 -10.58 -12.48 13.54
N ASP A 276 -10.11 -13.54 14.20
CA ASP A 276 -10.96 -14.68 14.57
C ASP A 276 -11.90 -14.31 15.73
N VAL A 277 -13.20 -14.46 15.53
CA VAL A 277 -14.23 -14.11 16.53
C VAL A 277 -14.09 -14.91 17.82
N LYS A 278 -13.65 -16.17 17.78
CA LYS A 278 -13.47 -16.97 19.00
C LYS A 278 -12.32 -16.47 19.84
N GLN A 279 -11.19 -16.15 19.19
CA GLN A 279 -10.03 -15.57 19.87
C GLN A 279 -10.37 -14.21 20.48
N THR A 280 -11.08 -13.36 19.73
CA THR A 280 -11.53 -12.05 20.19
C THR A 280 -12.48 -12.18 21.39
N ALA A 281 -13.48 -13.07 21.31
CA ALA A 281 -14.42 -13.32 22.39
C ALA A 281 -13.74 -13.86 23.65
N ASN A 282 -12.75 -14.75 23.49
CA ASN A 282 -11.96 -15.25 24.60
C ASN A 282 -11.12 -14.14 25.24
N LEU A 283 -10.51 -13.27 24.45
CA LEU A 283 -9.77 -12.09 24.94
C LEU A 283 -10.66 -11.19 25.80
N VAL A 284 -11.82 -10.81 25.27
CA VAL A 284 -12.79 -9.94 25.97
C VAL A 284 -13.31 -10.62 27.23
N LYS A 285 -13.67 -11.91 27.15
CA LYS A 285 -14.13 -12.71 28.29
C LYS A 285 -13.10 -12.79 29.42
N THR A 286 -11.83 -13.01 29.09
CA THR A 286 -10.75 -13.14 30.08
C THR A 286 -10.39 -11.79 30.71
N LEU A 287 -10.30 -10.72 29.92
CA LEU A 287 -9.89 -9.40 30.42
C LEU A 287 -10.99 -8.67 31.20
N LEU A 288 -12.24 -8.73 30.72
CA LEU A 288 -13.37 -8.03 31.35
C LEU A 288 -14.16 -8.89 32.34
N LYS A 289 -13.83 -10.19 32.46
CA LYS A 289 -14.57 -11.17 33.27
C LYS A 289 -16.07 -11.24 32.91
N SER A 290 -16.43 -10.85 31.69
CA SER A 290 -17.79 -10.83 31.17
C SER A 290 -18.35 -12.25 31.01
N ARG A 291 -19.58 -12.48 31.46
CA ARG A 291 -20.21 -13.81 31.45
C ARG A 291 -21.07 -14.05 30.20
N ASP A 292 -21.73 -13.00 29.72
CA ASP A 292 -22.76 -13.08 28.69
C ASP A 292 -22.19 -12.62 27.33
N ILE A 293 -21.32 -13.45 26.75
CA ILE A 293 -20.80 -13.28 25.39
C ILE A 293 -21.26 -14.47 24.53
N PHE A 294 -21.86 -14.17 23.39
CA PHE A 294 -22.28 -15.13 22.38
C PHE A 294 -21.51 -14.89 21.08
N VAL A 295 -21.13 -15.96 20.40
CA VAL A 295 -20.34 -15.92 19.16
C VAL A 295 -21.11 -16.62 18.06
N ASP A 296 -21.28 -15.93 16.93
CA ASP A 296 -21.74 -16.51 15.67
C ASP A 296 -20.57 -16.53 14.67
N GLU A 297 -20.05 -17.73 14.41
CA GLU A 297 -18.95 -17.96 13.47
C GLU A 297 -19.35 -17.74 12.01
N LYS A 298 -20.63 -17.94 11.65
CA LYS A 298 -21.07 -17.82 10.25
C LYS A 298 -21.11 -16.36 9.82
N LEU A 299 -21.43 -15.47 10.74
CA LEU A 299 -21.52 -14.02 10.51
C LEU A 299 -20.30 -13.25 11.06
N ASN A 300 -19.28 -13.95 11.58
CA ASN A 300 -18.15 -13.37 12.30
C ASN A 300 -18.58 -12.28 13.32
N LEU A 301 -19.59 -12.63 14.13
CA LEU A 301 -20.27 -11.70 15.02
C LEU A 301 -20.08 -12.12 16.48
N MET A 302 -19.74 -11.15 17.33
CA MET A 302 -19.73 -11.31 18.78
C MET A 302 -20.83 -10.45 19.40
N ILE A 303 -21.76 -11.05 20.11
CA ILE A 303 -22.81 -10.35 20.86
C ILE A 303 -22.42 -10.36 22.33
N MET A 304 -22.33 -9.18 22.94
CA MET A 304 -21.97 -9.00 24.34
C MET A 304 -23.09 -8.30 25.09
N ARG A 305 -23.46 -8.83 26.26
CA ARG A 305 -24.33 -8.18 27.23
C ARG A 305 -23.55 -7.87 28.49
N ASP A 306 -23.37 -6.58 28.80
CA ASP A 306 -22.62 -6.15 29.98
C ASP A 306 -22.95 -4.68 30.32
N THR A 307 -22.29 -4.14 31.34
CA THR A 307 -22.31 -2.72 31.69
C THR A 307 -21.85 -1.83 30.53
N PRO A 308 -22.39 -0.60 30.39
CA PRO A 308 -21.94 0.34 29.38
C PRO A 308 -20.42 0.61 29.41
N GLU A 309 -19.82 0.62 30.59
CA GLU A 309 -18.38 0.78 30.79
C GLU A 309 -17.59 -0.41 30.25
N ALA A 310 -18.01 -1.64 30.54
CA ALA A 310 -17.39 -2.85 30.00
C ALA A 310 -17.49 -2.89 28.48
N ILE A 311 -18.63 -2.51 27.91
CA ILE A 311 -18.84 -2.50 26.45
C ILE A 311 -17.93 -1.47 25.76
N LYS A 312 -17.73 -0.29 26.35
CA LYS A 312 -16.77 0.70 25.83
C LYS A 312 -15.32 0.20 25.88
N LEU A 313 -14.95 -0.57 26.92
CA LEU A 313 -13.64 -1.21 27.00
C LEU A 313 -13.51 -2.35 25.97
N ALA A 314 -14.55 -3.16 25.82
CA ALA A 314 -14.62 -4.22 24.81
C ALA A 314 -14.48 -3.65 23.40
N GLU A 315 -15.14 -2.54 23.10
CA GLU A 315 -15.01 -1.83 21.81
C GLU A 315 -13.56 -1.45 21.52
N LYS A 316 -12.84 -0.88 22.49
CA LYS A 316 -11.42 -0.58 22.33
C LYS A 316 -10.58 -1.84 22.13
N LEU A 317 -10.86 -2.92 22.87
CA LEU A 317 -10.16 -4.19 22.74
C LEU A 317 -10.38 -4.84 21.37
N VAL A 318 -11.61 -4.83 20.87
CA VAL A 318 -11.97 -5.37 19.56
C VAL A 318 -11.25 -4.59 18.46
N VAL A 319 -11.31 -3.25 18.47
CA VAL A 319 -10.61 -2.42 17.48
C VAL A 319 -9.10 -2.66 17.48
N MET A 320 -8.51 -2.87 18.66
CA MET A 320 -7.07 -3.14 18.80
C MET A 320 -6.65 -4.53 18.34
N HIS A 321 -7.56 -5.51 18.35
CA HIS A 321 -7.29 -6.88 17.95
C HIS A 321 -7.68 -7.15 16.49
N ASP A 322 -8.71 -6.49 15.99
CA ASP A 322 -9.27 -6.66 14.64
C ASP A 322 -8.46 -5.93 13.56
N LEU A 323 -7.15 -6.16 13.55
CA LEU A 323 -6.23 -5.61 12.58
C LEU A 323 -6.11 -6.53 11.37
N ALA A 324 -6.04 -5.94 10.18
CA ALA A 324 -5.81 -6.70 8.95
C ALA A 324 -4.47 -7.45 9.01
N GLU A 325 -4.49 -8.73 8.66
CA GLU A 325 -3.27 -9.52 8.62
C GLU A 325 -2.33 -9.04 7.51
N PRO A 326 -1.01 -8.98 7.77
CA PRO A 326 -0.05 -8.55 6.78
C PRO A 326 0.17 -9.64 5.72
N GLU A 327 0.53 -9.20 4.51
CA GLU A 327 0.66 -10.06 3.34
C GLU A 327 1.92 -9.70 2.55
N VAL A 328 2.56 -10.72 2.00
CA VAL A 328 3.79 -10.58 1.22
C VAL A 328 3.67 -11.32 -0.11
N MET A 329 4.15 -10.68 -1.17
CA MET A 329 4.43 -11.28 -2.46
C MET A 329 5.89 -11.74 -2.46
N LEU A 330 6.13 -13.00 -2.78
CA LEU A 330 7.47 -13.56 -2.89
C LEU A 330 7.77 -13.80 -4.36
N GLU A 331 8.85 -13.17 -4.82
CA GLU A 331 9.39 -13.34 -6.16
C GLU A 331 10.64 -14.18 -6.06
N VAL A 332 10.67 -15.33 -6.72
CA VAL A 332 11.85 -16.19 -6.78
C VAL A 332 12.39 -16.13 -8.19
N GLU A 333 13.70 -16.01 -8.35
CA GLU A 333 14.35 -16.06 -9.67
C GLU A 333 15.34 -17.21 -9.71
N VAL A 334 15.19 -18.06 -10.72
CA VAL A 334 16.10 -19.16 -11.01
C VAL A 334 16.71 -18.91 -12.37
N LEU A 335 18.02 -18.66 -12.40
CA LEU A 335 18.79 -18.47 -13.62
C LEU A 335 19.77 -19.63 -13.76
N GLU A 336 19.72 -20.32 -14.89
CA GLU A 336 20.70 -21.33 -15.28
C GLU A 336 21.30 -21.01 -16.66
N VAL A 337 22.61 -20.89 -16.71
CA VAL A 337 23.38 -20.70 -17.95
C VAL A 337 24.26 -21.92 -18.18
N LYS A 338 24.02 -22.63 -19.28
CA LYS A 338 24.82 -23.78 -19.70
C LYS A 338 25.53 -23.47 -21.01
N ARG A 339 26.84 -23.65 -21.01
CA ARG A 339 27.72 -23.45 -22.16
C ARG A 339 28.50 -24.72 -22.45
N THR A 340 28.42 -25.21 -23.68
CA THR A 340 29.16 -26.36 -24.17
C THR A 340 29.96 -25.97 -25.39
N ARG A 341 31.27 -26.27 -25.39
CA ARG A 341 32.15 -26.09 -26.55
C ARG A 341 32.86 -27.39 -26.84
N LEU A 342 32.66 -27.93 -28.03
CA LEU A 342 33.30 -29.14 -28.51
C LEU A 342 34.16 -28.81 -29.73
N LEU A 343 35.45 -29.12 -29.67
CA LEU A 343 36.37 -29.08 -30.80
C LEU A 343 36.87 -30.49 -31.07
N ASP A 344 36.60 -31.01 -32.26
CA ASP A 344 37.06 -32.32 -32.74
C ASP A 344 37.81 -32.11 -34.07
N LEU A 345 39.14 -32.11 -33.99
CA LEU A 345 40.02 -31.76 -35.10
C LEU A 345 41.15 -32.78 -35.25
N GLY A 346 41.32 -33.31 -36.46
CA GLY A 346 42.51 -34.06 -36.86
C GLY A 346 42.21 -35.24 -37.77
N ILE A 347 43.22 -36.07 -38.01
CA ILE A 347 43.15 -37.21 -38.93
C ILE A 347 43.01 -38.49 -38.12
N LYS A 348 41.94 -39.26 -38.40
CA LYS A 348 41.74 -40.60 -37.85
C LYS A 348 42.47 -41.62 -38.71
N TYR A 349 43.56 -42.13 -38.16
CA TYR A 349 44.33 -43.21 -38.76
C TYR A 349 43.71 -44.58 -38.44
N PRO A 350 43.97 -45.61 -39.26
CA PRO A 350 43.40 -46.93 -39.04
C PRO A 350 43.98 -47.57 -37.78
N GLU A 351 43.12 -47.97 -36.85
CA GLU A 351 43.53 -48.53 -35.55
C GLU A 351 43.88 -50.02 -35.62
N GLN A 352 43.40 -50.71 -36.65
CA GLN A 352 43.60 -52.15 -36.82
C GLN A 352 43.80 -52.52 -38.31
N LEU A 353 44.73 -53.46 -38.54
CA LEU A 353 44.88 -54.17 -39.81
C LEU A 353 44.17 -55.52 -39.66
N THR A 354 43.09 -55.73 -40.42
CA THR A 354 42.35 -56.99 -40.37
C THR A 354 42.93 -57.95 -41.40
N LEU A 355 43.47 -59.07 -40.91
CA LEU A 355 43.87 -60.21 -41.73
C LEU A 355 42.81 -61.29 -41.60
N ALA A 356 42.07 -61.55 -42.67
CA ALA A 356 41.04 -62.57 -42.69
C ALA A 356 41.25 -63.52 -43.88
N PRO A 357 41.09 -64.83 -43.70
CA PRO A 357 41.08 -65.76 -44.82
C PRO A 357 39.97 -65.38 -45.80
N LEU A 358 40.31 -65.31 -47.09
CA LEU A 358 39.38 -65.09 -48.18
C LEU A 358 38.68 -66.41 -48.51
N ALA A 359 37.37 -66.37 -48.72
CA ALA A 359 36.64 -67.52 -49.21
C ALA A 359 37.09 -67.89 -50.64
N GLY A 360 37.07 -69.19 -50.96
CA GLY A 360 37.39 -69.68 -52.30
C GLY A 360 36.45 -69.11 -53.38
N ALA A 361 36.87 -69.17 -54.64
CA ALA A 361 36.13 -68.61 -55.77
C ALA A 361 34.68 -69.14 -55.81
N GLY A 362 33.73 -68.30 -55.42
CA GLY A 362 32.29 -68.58 -55.47
C GLY A 362 31.56 -68.68 -54.12
N GLY A 363 32.23 -68.59 -52.97
CA GLY A 363 31.59 -68.71 -51.64
C GLY A 363 31.63 -67.43 -50.81
N ALA A 364 30.53 -67.08 -50.13
CA ALA A 364 30.47 -65.94 -49.21
C ALA A 364 31.01 -66.24 -47.79
N ALA A 365 31.34 -67.49 -47.48
CA ALA A 365 31.79 -67.93 -46.16
C ALA A 365 33.08 -68.77 -46.25
N VAL A 366 34.00 -68.56 -45.30
CA VAL A 366 35.26 -69.31 -45.18
C VAL A 366 34.98 -70.69 -44.60
N THR A 367 35.36 -71.76 -45.30
CA THR A 367 35.19 -73.13 -44.81
C THR A 367 36.44 -73.66 -44.10
N LEU A 368 36.30 -74.72 -43.30
CA LEU A 368 37.45 -75.41 -42.66
C LEU A 368 38.46 -75.96 -43.68
N ASN A 369 38.03 -76.24 -44.92
CA ASN A 369 38.95 -76.66 -46.00
C ASN A 369 39.73 -75.48 -46.59
N ASP A 370 39.17 -74.27 -46.61
CA ASP A 370 39.89 -73.07 -47.03
C ASP A 370 41.04 -72.75 -46.06
N LEU A 371 40.85 -73.03 -44.76
CA LEU A 371 41.89 -72.88 -43.73
C LEU A 371 43.08 -73.83 -43.91
N LYS A 372 42.90 -74.98 -44.59
CA LYS A 372 43.98 -75.93 -44.86
C LYS A 372 44.89 -75.50 -46.01
N THR A 373 44.45 -74.56 -46.84
CA THR A 373 45.17 -74.09 -48.03
C THR A 373 45.53 -72.61 -47.94
N ILE A 374 45.70 -72.10 -46.72
CA ILE A 374 46.09 -70.72 -46.47
C ILE A 374 47.45 -70.44 -47.11
N ASN A 375 47.48 -69.44 -47.98
CA ASN A 375 48.70 -68.87 -48.55
C ASN A 375 48.52 -67.35 -48.67
N ALA A 376 49.56 -66.64 -49.10
CA ALA A 376 49.53 -65.17 -49.21
C ALA A 376 48.40 -64.65 -50.11
N SER A 377 47.95 -65.41 -51.11
CA SER A 377 46.84 -65.03 -51.99
C SER A 377 45.44 -65.27 -51.40
N LYS A 378 45.35 -66.03 -50.30
CA LYS A 378 44.10 -66.36 -49.61
C LYS A 378 43.93 -65.65 -48.27
N ILE A 379 44.81 -64.71 -47.90
CA ILE A 379 44.61 -63.80 -46.77
C ILE A 379 44.26 -62.42 -47.31
N GLY A 380 43.05 -61.97 -47.02
CA GLY A 380 42.61 -60.60 -47.27
C GLY A 380 43.16 -59.70 -46.18
N ALA A 381 43.89 -58.67 -46.59
CA ALA A 381 44.31 -57.58 -45.73
C ALA A 381 43.40 -56.37 -46.01
N SER A 382 42.64 -55.94 -45.02
CA SER A 382 41.86 -54.71 -45.11
C SER A 382 42.29 -53.71 -44.04
N LEU A 383 42.35 -52.45 -44.44
CA LEU A 383 42.65 -51.32 -43.58
C LEU A 383 41.42 -50.42 -43.53
N SER A 384 41.11 -49.89 -42.34
CA SER A 384 40.04 -48.90 -42.22
C SER A 384 40.39 -47.65 -43.04
N PRO A 385 39.41 -46.95 -43.64
CA PRO A 385 39.69 -45.74 -44.40
C PRO A 385 40.17 -44.62 -43.47
N VAL A 386 41.11 -43.83 -43.97
CA VAL A 386 41.54 -42.60 -43.28
C VAL A 386 40.42 -41.57 -43.40
N SER A 387 40.07 -40.92 -42.30
CA SER A 387 39.07 -39.85 -42.27
C SER A 387 39.59 -38.60 -41.58
N ILE A 388 39.07 -37.44 -41.98
CA ILE A 388 39.43 -36.15 -41.39
C ILE A 388 38.23 -35.67 -40.58
N ASN A 389 38.47 -35.40 -39.30
CA ASN A 389 37.53 -34.71 -38.43
C ASN A 389 37.88 -33.22 -38.40
N ALA A 390 36.90 -32.37 -38.71
CA ALA A 390 36.99 -30.93 -38.56
C ALA A 390 35.62 -30.40 -38.11
N LYS A 391 35.35 -30.51 -36.82
CA LYS A 391 34.07 -30.15 -36.21
C LYS A 391 34.30 -29.22 -35.01
N LYS A 392 33.56 -28.11 -34.99
CA LYS A 392 33.48 -27.23 -33.83
C LYS A 392 32.00 -26.96 -33.54
N ASP A 393 31.52 -27.41 -32.38
CA ASP A 393 30.18 -27.12 -31.89
C ASP A 393 30.28 -26.18 -30.69
N ASP A 394 29.59 -25.04 -30.77
CA ASP A 394 29.40 -24.13 -29.65
C ASP A 394 27.88 -24.07 -29.35
N SER A 395 27.49 -24.33 -28.10
CA SER A 395 26.09 -24.33 -27.65
C SER A 395 25.96 -23.55 -26.35
N ASP A 396 25.05 -22.57 -26.33
CA ASP A 396 24.74 -21.73 -25.17
C ASP A 396 23.23 -21.82 -24.91
N VAL A 397 22.86 -22.19 -23.68
CA VAL A 397 21.46 -22.33 -23.21
C VAL A 397 21.27 -21.46 -21.98
N ASN A 398 20.21 -20.66 -21.96
CA ASN A 398 19.80 -19.84 -20.82
C ASN A 398 18.37 -20.20 -20.39
N LEU A 399 18.18 -20.52 -19.12
CA LEU A 399 16.90 -20.84 -18.52
C LEU A 399 16.62 -19.84 -17.39
N LEU A 400 15.51 -19.10 -17.51
CA LEU A 400 15.03 -18.20 -16.47
C LEU A 400 13.62 -18.62 -16.05
N ALA A 401 13.41 -18.80 -14.75
CA ALA A 401 12.09 -18.96 -14.14
C ALA A 401 11.87 -17.89 -13.06
N ASN A 402 10.76 -17.16 -13.13
CA ASN A 402 10.34 -16.17 -12.13
C ASN A 402 8.94 -16.51 -11.58
N PRO A 403 8.78 -17.52 -10.71
CA PRO A 403 7.52 -17.76 -10.03
C PRO A 403 7.26 -16.68 -8.96
N ARG A 404 5.99 -16.27 -8.88
CA ARG A 404 5.51 -15.26 -7.92
C ARG A 404 4.38 -15.85 -7.10
N ILE A 405 4.43 -15.68 -5.78
CA ILE A 405 3.39 -16.20 -4.89
C ILE A 405 3.06 -15.19 -3.79
N ARG A 406 1.78 -14.85 -3.67
CA ARG A 406 1.26 -14.04 -2.57
C ARG A 406 0.82 -14.95 -1.44
N THR A 407 1.20 -14.63 -0.22
CA THR A 407 0.85 -15.41 0.96
C THR A 407 0.63 -14.51 2.18
N ARG A 408 -0.24 -14.98 3.08
CA ARG A 408 -0.52 -14.34 4.38
C ARG A 408 0.60 -14.64 5.37
N ASN A 409 0.72 -13.79 6.38
CA ASN A 409 1.68 -13.98 7.44
C ASN A 409 1.48 -15.32 8.16
N ARG A 410 2.55 -16.10 8.33
CA ARG A 410 2.59 -17.42 8.97
C ARG A 410 1.76 -18.51 8.26
N GLU A 411 1.28 -18.24 7.05
CA GLU A 411 0.54 -19.22 6.26
C GLU A 411 1.46 -19.91 5.24
N LYS A 412 1.38 -21.24 5.19
CA LYS A 412 2.15 -22.03 4.23
C LYS A 412 1.50 -21.95 2.86
N ALA A 413 2.29 -21.56 1.87
CA ALA A 413 1.87 -21.54 0.48
C ALA A 413 2.75 -22.46 -0.36
N LYS A 414 2.12 -23.18 -1.29
CA LYS A 414 2.80 -24.13 -2.18
C LYS A 414 2.37 -23.88 -3.62
N ILE A 415 3.35 -23.81 -4.52
CA ILE A 415 3.15 -23.75 -5.96
C ILE A 415 3.99 -24.84 -6.63
N MET A 416 3.38 -25.56 -7.56
CA MET A 416 4.05 -26.56 -8.39
C MET A 416 3.71 -26.27 -9.85
N ILE A 417 4.74 -26.09 -10.67
CA ILE A 417 4.64 -25.80 -12.10
C ILE A 417 5.48 -26.84 -12.82
N GLY A 418 4.87 -27.72 -13.59
CA GLY A 418 5.58 -28.82 -14.22
C GLY A 418 4.68 -29.88 -14.80
N ASP A 419 5.31 -30.95 -15.27
CA ASP A 419 4.68 -32.11 -15.89
C ASP A 419 4.77 -33.34 -14.99
N ARG A 420 3.83 -34.27 -15.15
CA ARG A 420 3.89 -35.60 -14.54
C ARG A 420 4.35 -36.61 -15.57
N VAL A 421 5.58 -37.08 -15.41
CA VAL A 421 6.18 -38.04 -16.33
C VAL A 421 5.89 -39.47 -15.85
N PRO A 422 5.26 -40.32 -16.67
CA PRO A 422 5.09 -41.73 -16.34
C PRO A 422 6.40 -42.49 -16.52
N VAL A 423 6.81 -43.21 -15.48
CA VAL A 423 7.92 -44.16 -15.48
C VAL A 423 7.34 -45.57 -15.46
N ILE A 424 7.54 -46.31 -16.56
CA ILE A 424 7.02 -47.67 -16.71
C ILE A 424 8.07 -48.65 -16.21
N THR A 425 7.74 -49.39 -15.15
CA THR A 425 8.58 -50.45 -14.59
C THR A 425 8.04 -51.81 -15.02
N THR A 426 8.85 -52.57 -15.75
CA THR A 426 8.53 -53.93 -16.18
C THR A 426 9.17 -54.93 -15.21
N THR A 427 8.36 -55.68 -14.46
CA THR A 427 8.85 -56.80 -13.64
C THR A 427 8.51 -58.11 -14.33
N SER A 428 9.53 -58.88 -14.74
CA SER A 428 9.36 -60.24 -15.26
C SER A 428 9.54 -61.25 -14.14
N THR A 429 8.50 -62.03 -13.83
CA THR A 429 8.64 -63.16 -12.90
C THR A 429 9.31 -64.35 -13.61
N SER A 430 9.97 -65.23 -12.86
CA SER A 430 10.72 -66.39 -13.40
C SER A 430 9.85 -67.39 -14.18
N THR A 431 8.53 -67.23 -14.15
CA THR A 431 7.52 -68.00 -14.90
C THR A 431 7.15 -67.39 -16.25
N GLY A 432 7.74 -66.25 -16.63
CA GLY A 432 7.56 -65.64 -17.96
C GLY A 432 6.41 -64.63 -18.08
N PHE A 433 5.75 -64.26 -16.97
CA PHE A 433 4.78 -63.16 -16.98
C PHE A 433 5.50 -61.82 -16.86
N VAL A 434 5.23 -60.92 -17.81
CA VAL A 434 5.69 -59.52 -17.77
C VAL A 434 4.54 -58.69 -17.20
N SER A 435 4.78 -58.07 -16.04
CA SER A 435 3.85 -57.10 -15.45
C SER A 435 4.42 -55.70 -15.60
N GLU A 436 3.61 -54.77 -16.11
CA GLU A 436 3.96 -53.36 -16.26
C GLU A 436 3.27 -52.54 -15.17
N SER A 437 4.06 -51.77 -14.41
CA SER A 437 3.56 -50.80 -13.43
C SER A 437 3.96 -49.40 -13.85
N VAL A 438 3.00 -48.47 -13.88
CA VAL A 438 3.23 -47.06 -14.25
C VAL A 438 3.29 -46.22 -12.99
N GLN A 439 4.45 -45.62 -12.70
CA GLN A 439 4.65 -44.67 -11.60
C GLN A 439 4.82 -43.26 -12.16
N TYR A 440 4.02 -42.30 -11.70
CA TYR A 440 4.20 -40.90 -12.08
C TYR A 440 5.25 -40.22 -11.20
N VAL A 441 6.11 -39.43 -11.81
CA VAL A 441 7.10 -38.56 -11.15
C VAL A 441 6.84 -37.12 -11.59
N ASP A 442 6.71 -36.22 -10.62
CA ASP A 442 6.55 -34.78 -10.88
C ASP A 442 7.91 -34.19 -11.30
N VAL A 443 7.98 -33.53 -12.46
CA VAL A 443 9.16 -32.78 -12.92
C VAL A 443 8.76 -31.33 -13.18
N GLY A 444 9.55 -30.38 -12.71
CA GLY A 444 9.28 -28.95 -12.85
C GLY A 444 9.75 -28.18 -11.62
N LEU A 445 9.14 -27.01 -11.40
CA LEU A 445 9.42 -26.14 -10.27
C LEU A 445 8.41 -26.39 -9.16
N LYS A 446 8.90 -26.68 -7.96
CA LYS A 446 8.10 -26.79 -6.74
C LYS A 446 8.66 -25.81 -5.71
N LEU A 447 7.83 -24.87 -5.30
CA LEU A 447 8.16 -23.84 -4.32
C LEU A 447 7.18 -23.94 -3.15
N GLU A 448 7.72 -24.12 -1.96
CA GLU A 448 6.99 -24.10 -0.69
C GLU A 448 7.57 -22.99 0.18
N VAL A 449 6.71 -22.10 0.66
CA VAL A 449 7.11 -20.90 1.41
C VAL A 449 6.21 -20.67 2.61
N GLU A 450 6.80 -20.20 3.70
CA GLU A 450 6.13 -19.82 4.92
C GLU A 450 6.77 -18.51 5.41
N PRO A 451 6.12 -17.34 5.16
CA PRO A 451 6.66 -16.05 5.58
C PRO A 451 6.26 -15.71 7.02
N ASN A 452 7.06 -14.87 7.66
CA ASN A 452 6.77 -14.27 8.96
C ASN A 452 7.20 -12.78 8.90
N ILE A 453 6.21 -11.90 8.84
CA ILE A 453 6.36 -10.45 8.65
C ILE A 453 6.48 -9.76 10.02
N TYR A 454 7.51 -8.93 10.18
CA TYR A 454 7.78 -8.14 11.39
C TYR A 454 7.50 -6.65 11.20
N LEU A 455 7.36 -5.91 12.30
CA LEU A 455 7.06 -4.47 12.35
C LEU A 455 8.09 -3.54 11.68
N LYS A 456 9.30 -4.01 11.36
CA LYS A 456 10.36 -3.21 10.70
C LYS A 456 10.47 -3.50 9.21
N ASP A 457 9.36 -3.91 8.59
CA ASP A 457 9.32 -4.35 7.19
C ASP A 457 10.32 -5.46 6.86
N ASP A 458 10.68 -6.25 7.88
CA ASP A 458 11.50 -7.45 7.72
C ASP A 458 10.58 -8.66 7.54
N VAL A 459 10.90 -9.52 6.59
CA VAL A 459 10.20 -10.77 6.32
C VAL A 459 11.17 -11.92 6.56
N ALA A 460 10.91 -12.75 7.57
CA ALA A 460 11.57 -14.04 7.68
C ALA A 460 10.84 -15.06 6.80
N ILE A 461 11.56 -15.75 5.94
CA ILE A 461 11.00 -16.68 4.96
C ILE A 461 11.62 -18.04 5.21
N LYS A 462 10.79 -19.02 5.50
CA LYS A 462 11.16 -20.43 5.39
C LYS A 462 10.80 -20.90 3.99
N ILE A 463 11.80 -21.24 3.20
CA ILE A 463 11.66 -21.61 1.80
C ILE A 463 12.20 -23.01 1.55
N SER A 464 11.47 -23.75 0.72
CA SER A 464 11.90 -24.99 0.09
C SER A 464 11.61 -24.90 -1.39
N LEU A 465 12.67 -24.82 -2.20
CA LEU A 465 12.62 -24.73 -3.65
C LEU A 465 13.26 -25.98 -4.25
N GLU A 466 12.55 -26.60 -5.18
CA GLU A 466 12.98 -27.75 -5.97
C GLU A 466 12.76 -27.42 -7.44
N VAL A 467 13.81 -27.58 -8.25
CA VAL A 467 13.76 -27.42 -9.71
C VAL A 467 14.23 -28.71 -10.36
N SER A 468 13.29 -29.38 -11.01
CA SER A 468 13.49 -30.67 -11.66
C SER A 468 13.28 -30.56 -13.16
N SER A 469 14.18 -31.14 -13.94
CA SER A 469 14.16 -31.13 -15.41
C SER A 469 14.50 -32.51 -15.98
N ILE A 470 13.89 -32.89 -17.09
CA ILE A 470 14.25 -34.10 -17.83
C ILE A 470 15.58 -33.83 -18.56
N VAL A 471 16.64 -34.56 -18.18
CA VAL A 471 17.99 -34.37 -18.73
C VAL A 471 18.20 -35.21 -19.97
N ASN A 472 17.82 -36.49 -19.92
CA ASN A 472 18.00 -37.45 -21.02
C ASN A 472 16.95 -38.55 -20.96
N GLN A 473 16.65 -39.16 -22.11
CA GLN A 473 15.88 -40.41 -22.21
C GLN A 473 16.86 -41.58 -22.35
N ILE A 474 16.76 -42.57 -21.46
CA ILE A 474 17.61 -43.75 -21.44
C ILE A 474 16.77 -44.94 -21.91
N THR A 475 17.17 -45.57 -23.01
CA THR A 475 16.57 -46.84 -23.44
C THR A 475 17.27 -47.98 -22.70
N SER A 476 16.53 -48.71 -21.86
CA SER A 476 17.03 -49.90 -21.18
C SER A 476 17.29 -51.03 -22.18
N LYS A 477 18.13 -52.01 -21.83
CA LYS A 477 18.46 -53.19 -22.67
C LYS A 477 17.23 -53.97 -23.16
N ASN A 478 16.11 -53.82 -22.45
CA ASN A 478 14.83 -54.47 -22.74
C ASN A 478 13.90 -53.63 -23.64
N GLY A 479 14.38 -52.50 -24.20
CA GLY A 479 13.59 -51.60 -25.06
C GLY A 479 12.67 -50.61 -24.31
N SER A 480 12.57 -50.70 -22.98
CA SER A 480 11.82 -49.74 -22.17
C SER A 480 12.54 -48.38 -22.11
N GLN A 481 11.82 -47.31 -22.42
CA GLN A 481 12.28 -45.93 -22.39
C GLN A 481 12.09 -45.37 -20.96
N THR A 482 13.17 -44.98 -20.27
CA THR A 482 13.13 -44.29 -18.97
C THR A 482 13.75 -42.89 -19.08
N TYR A 483 13.61 -42.06 -18.04
CA TYR A 483 14.07 -40.68 -18.03
C TYR A 483 15.09 -40.43 -16.91
N GLN A 484 16.19 -39.76 -17.23
CA GLN A 484 17.10 -39.18 -16.25
C GLN A 484 16.56 -37.81 -15.83
N ILE A 485 16.23 -37.65 -14.55
CA ILE A 485 15.72 -36.40 -13.99
C ILE A 485 16.86 -35.71 -13.23
N GLY A 486 17.18 -34.48 -13.61
CA GLY A 486 18.08 -33.62 -12.85
C GLY A 486 17.27 -32.76 -11.90
N SER A 487 17.60 -32.80 -10.60
CA SER A 487 16.91 -32.04 -9.55
C SER A 487 17.89 -31.11 -8.83
N ARG A 488 17.47 -29.88 -8.57
CA ARG A 488 18.22 -28.83 -7.86
C ARG A 488 17.36 -28.39 -6.68
N ASN A 489 17.84 -28.62 -5.46
CA ASN A 489 17.07 -28.39 -4.24
C ASN A 489 17.77 -27.39 -3.32
N ALA A 490 17.01 -26.42 -2.82
CA ALA A 490 17.45 -25.45 -1.83
C ALA A 490 16.38 -25.33 -0.72
N SER A 491 16.78 -25.55 0.52
CA SER A 491 15.90 -25.32 1.69
C SER A 491 16.65 -24.49 2.72
N THR A 492 16.07 -23.36 3.10
CA THR A 492 16.72 -22.42 4.02
C THR A 492 15.69 -21.54 4.73
N VAL A 493 16.14 -20.88 5.79
CA VAL A 493 15.38 -19.83 6.49
C VAL A 493 16.24 -18.58 6.47
N LEU A 494 15.70 -17.50 5.93
CA LEU A 494 16.38 -16.23 5.80
C LEU A 494 15.46 -15.09 6.26
N ARG A 495 16.04 -13.93 6.56
CA ARG A 495 15.31 -12.71 6.92
C ARG A 495 15.79 -11.59 6.02
N LEU A 496 14.86 -10.98 5.30
CA LEU A 496 15.09 -9.95 4.30
C LEU A 496 14.25 -8.73 4.60
N ARG A 497 14.70 -7.56 4.16
CA ARG A 497 13.85 -6.37 4.12
C ARG A 497 12.91 -6.42 2.91
N ASP A 498 11.83 -5.66 2.99
CA ASP A 498 10.96 -5.39 1.85
C ASP A 498 11.74 -4.85 0.64
N GLY A 499 11.57 -5.47 -0.52
CA GLY A 499 12.26 -5.16 -1.76
C GLY A 499 13.73 -5.59 -1.83
N GLU A 500 14.29 -6.23 -0.80
CA GLU A 500 15.67 -6.70 -0.79
C GLU A 500 15.80 -8.04 -1.53
N THR A 501 16.55 -8.04 -2.64
CA THR A 501 16.90 -9.27 -3.35
C THR A 501 18.10 -9.93 -2.69
N GLN A 502 17.95 -11.18 -2.26
CA GLN A 502 19.08 -11.97 -1.75
C GLN A 502 19.27 -13.26 -2.53
N VAL A 503 20.52 -13.58 -2.83
CA VAL A 503 20.91 -14.86 -3.43
C VAL A 503 20.81 -15.95 -2.37
N LEU A 504 19.93 -16.92 -2.62
CA LEU A 504 19.70 -18.09 -1.77
C LEU A 504 20.85 -19.09 -1.91
N ALA A 505 21.24 -19.38 -3.14
CA ALA A 505 22.25 -20.36 -3.48
C ALA A 505 22.78 -20.11 -4.91
N GLY A 506 23.99 -20.61 -5.17
CA GLY A 506 24.55 -20.65 -6.51
C GLY A 506 25.51 -21.82 -6.67
N LEU A 507 25.64 -22.33 -7.90
CA LEU A 507 26.54 -23.41 -8.25
C LEU A 507 27.21 -23.08 -9.59
N ILE A 508 28.54 -23.18 -9.62
CA ILE A 508 29.33 -23.14 -10.86
C ILE A 508 29.98 -24.50 -11.02
N ASN A 509 29.69 -25.17 -12.12
CA ASN A 509 30.30 -26.44 -12.50
C ASN A 509 31.05 -26.25 -13.82
N ASP A 510 32.35 -26.55 -13.84
CA ASP A 510 33.22 -26.39 -15.01
C ASP A 510 33.98 -27.71 -15.25
N GLU A 511 33.68 -28.37 -16.37
CA GLU A 511 34.23 -29.66 -16.76
C GLU A 511 35.01 -29.50 -18.08
N ASP A 512 36.31 -29.75 -18.01
CA ASP A 512 37.24 -29.73 -19.13
C ASP A 512 37.73 -31.15 -19.43
N ARG A 513 37.40 -31.69 -20.61
CA ARG A 513 37.85 -33.01 -21.07
C ARG A 513 38.62 -32.89 -22.39
N SER A 514 39.93 -33.12 -22.33
CA SER A 514 40.78 -33.20 -23.53
C SER A 514 41.20 -34.64 -23.78
N THR A 515 41.01 -35.14 -25.00
CA THR A 515 41.42 -36.47 -25.45
C THR A 515 42.22 -36.33 -26.73
N ALA A 516 43.37 -37.01 -26.82
CA ALA A 516 44.20 -37.00 -28.02
C ALA A 516 44.57 -38.43 -28.42
N ASN A 517 44.21 -38.82 -29.64
CA ASN A 517 44.68 -40.08 -30.24
C ASN A 517 45.73 -39.74 -31.29
N LYS A 518 46.91 -40.34 -31.21
CA LYS A 518 48.05 -40.00 -32.07
C LYS A 518 48.77 -41.27 -32.54
N VAL A 519 49.36 -41.20 -33.73
CA VAL A 519 50.24 -42.25 -34.22
C VAL A 519 51.55 -42.22 -33.43
N PRO A 520 51.97 -43.32 -32.78
CA PRO A 520 53.22 -43.35 -32.01
C PRO A 520 54.42 -42.88 -32.86
N GLY A 521 55.28 -42.02 -32.30
CA GLY A 521 56.44 -41.45 -33.00
C GLY A 521 56.08 -40.24 -33.86
N MET A 522 55.27 -40.41 -34.91
CA MET A 522 54.93 -39.31 -35.84
C MET A 522 54.04 -38.23 -35.19
N GLY A 523 53.18 -38.62 -34.25
CA GLY A 523 52.30 -37.71 -33.51
C GLY A 523 52.99 -36.90 -32.42
N ASP A 524 54.23 -37.24 -32.06
CA ASP A 524 55.03 -36.54 -31.03
C ASP A 524 55.97 -35.48 -31.63
N LEU A 525 56.05 -35.38 -32.97
CA LEU A 525 56.89 -34.40 -33.63
C LEU A 525 56.42 -32.97 -33.34
N PRO A 526 57.32 -32.04 -32.98
CA PRO A 526 56.97 -30.64 -32.83
C PRO A 526 56.46 -30.10 -34.17
N VAL A 527 55.39 -29.31 -34.14
CA VAL A 527 54.71 -28.69 -35.31
C VAL A 527 53.97 -29.70 -36.21
N LEU A 528 54.62 -30.77 -36.66
CA LEU A 528 54.06 -31.75 -37.60
C LEU A 528 53.17 -32.82 -36.94
N GLY A 529 53.30 -33.04 -35.62
CA GLY A 529 52.53 -34.06 -34.90
C GLY A 529 51.02 -33.88 -35.00
N ARG A 530 50.54 -32.63 -35.21
CA ARG A 530 49.12 -32.32 -35.41
C ARG A 530 48.50 -32.96 -36.66
N LEU A 531 49.29 -33.24 -37.69
CA LEU A 531 48.84 -33.97 -38.89
C LEU A 531 48.69 -35.48 -38.63
N PHE A 532 49.30 -35.98 -37.55
CA PHE A 532 49.33 -37.40 -37.16
C PHE A 532 48.55 -37.68 -35.87
N SER A 533 47.68 -36.74 -35.47
CA SER A 533 46.87 -36.83 -34.27
C SER A 533 45.46 -36.31 -34.50
N THR A 534 44.51 -36.79 -33.70
CA THR A 534 43.17 -36.24 -33.54
C THR A 534 42.98 -35.77 -32.11
N HIS A 535 42.57 -34.52 -31.96
CA HIS A 535 42.29 -33.88 -30.67
C HIS A 535 40.79 -33.67 -30.53
N ARG A 536 40.26 -34.07 -29.38
CA ARG A 536 38.89 -33.84 -28.96
C ARG A 536 38.87 -33.11 -27.62
N ASP A 537 38.53 -31.84 -27.66
CA ASP A 537 38.40 -30.98 -26.50
C ASP A 537 36.91 -30.68 -26.27
N ASP A 538 36.37 -31.13 -25.14
CA ASP A 538 34.99 -30.92 -24.70
C ASP A 538 35.02 -30.09 -23.41
N LYS A 539 34.47 -28.88 -23.47
CA LYS A 539 34.37 -27.95 -22.34
C LYS A 539 32.91 -27.69 -22.00
N GLN A 540 32.53 -27.95 -20.76
CA GLN A 540 31.15 -27.77 -20.29
C GLN A 540 31.13 -26.92 -19.03
N LYS A 541 30.49 -25.75 -19.12
CA LYS A 541 30.31 -24.84 -18.00
C LYS A 541 28.83 -24.66 -17.70
N THR A 542 28.43 -24.82 -16.45
CA THR A 542 27.05 -24.62 -15.98
C THR A 542 27.05 -23.71 -14.76
N GLU A 543 26.29 -22.62 -14.81
CA GLU A 543 26.15 -21.64 -13.73
C GLU A 543 24.68 -21.55 -13.33
N ILE A 544 24.38 -21.73 -12.05
CA ILE A 544 23.03 -21.64 -11.51
C ILE A 544 23.03 -20.60 -10.40
N VAL A 545 22.05 -19.70 -10.42
CA VAL A 545 21.82 -18.70 -9.38
C VAL A 545 20.34 -18.74 -9.00
N LEU A 546 20.09 -18.84 -7.70
CA LEU A 546 18.76 -18.79 -7.12
C LEU A 546 18.67 -17.57 -6.22
N SER A 547 17.70 -16.69 -6.45
CA SER A 547 17.47 -15.50 -5.62
C SER A 547 16.00 -15.35 -5.25
N ILE A 548 15.74 -14.58 -4.21
CA ILE A 548 14.41 -14.25 -3.75
C ILE A 548 14.32 -12.78 -3.36
N THR A 549 13.17 -12.17 -3.68
CA THR A 549 12.83 -10.80 -3.31
C THR A 549 11.43 -10.79 -2.71
N PRO A 550 11.25 -10.39 -1.44
CA PRO A 550 9.94 -10.19 -0.86
C PRO A 550 9.42 -8.78 -1.16
N HIS A 551 8.11 -8.67 -1.39
CA HIS A 551 7.40 -7.41 -1.52
C HIS A 551 6.18 -7.41 -0.59
N ILE A 552 6.18 -6.58 0.46
CA ILE A 552 5.08 -6.47 1.40
C ILE A 552 3.93 -5.72 0.73
N ILE A 553 2.83 -6.42 0.47
CA ILE A 553 1.61 -5.82 -0.11
C ILE A 553 0.79 -5.12 0.97
N ARG A 554 0.77 -5.70 2.17
CA ARG A 554 0.10 -5.12 3.34
C ARG A 554 1.01 -5.20 4.55
N ARG A 555 1.32 -4.03 5.12
CA ARG A 555 2.22 -3.90 6.27
C ARG A 555 1.51 -4.24 7.57
N LEU A 556 2.31 -4.66 8.55
CA LEU A 556 1.86 -4.78 9.93
C LEU A 556 1.94 -3.39 10.57
N GLU A 557 0.80 -2.73 10.75
CA GLU A 557 0.76 -1.43 11.40
C GLU A 557 0.77 -1.60 12.92
N ARG A 558 1.62 -0.83 13.60
CA ARG A 558 1.56 -0.72 15.05
C ARG A 558 0.47 0.29 15.40
N PRO A 559 -0.54 -0.08 16.20
CA PRO A 559 -1.50 0.89 16.71
C PRO A 559 -0.80 2.01 17.48
N ASP A 560 -1.36 3.22 17.42
CA ASP A 560 -0.84 4.37 18.17
C ASP A 560 -0.76 4.05 19.68
N ALA A 561 0.28 4.56 20.35
CA ALA A 561 0.52 4.33 21.77
C ALA A 561 -0.70 4.71 22.63
N ILE A 562 -1.37 5.81 22.26
CA ILE A 562 -2.58 6.31 22.93
C ILE A 562 -3.77 5.34 22.78
N ALA A 563 -3.86 4.62 21.66
CA ALA A 563 -4.87 3.58 21.46
C ALA A 563 -4.52 2.28 22.20
N SER A 564 -3.23 1.98 22.32
CA SER A 564 -2.73 0.76 22.97
C SER A 564 -2.72 0.80 24.50
N GLU A 565 -2.74 1.99 25.10
CA GLU A 565 -2.73 2.17 26.55
C GLU A 565 -4.03 2.83 27.02
N PHE A 566 -4.83 2.09 27.77
CA PHE A 566 -6.02 2.63 28.42
C PHE A 566 -6.24 2.01 29.80
N TRP A 567 -6.84 2.79 30.68
CA TRP A 567 -7.23 2.33 32.01
C TRP A 567 -8.46 1.43 31.91
N SER A 568 -8.40 0.26 32.56
CA SER A 568 -9.52 -0.68 32.67
C SER A 568 -10.24 -0.63 34.03
N GLY A 569 -9.73 0.15 35.00
CA GLY A 569 -10.30 0.28 36.34
C GLY A 569 -9.65 -0.67 37.33
N SER A 570 -10.40 -1.08 38.36
CA SER A 570 -9.97 -2.10 39.33
C SER A 570 -10.56 -3.46 38.97
N GLU A 571 -10.02 -4.54 39.56
CA GLU A 571 -10.56 -5.89 39.34
C GLU A 571 -12.03 -6.07 39.73
N VAL A 572 -12.53 -5.18 40.60
CA VAL A 572 -13.91 -5.18 41.09
C VAL A 572 -14.77 -4.24 40.25
N ASN A 573 -14.24 -3.07 39.87
CA ASN A 573 -14.99 -2.03 39.19
C ASN A 573 -14.28 -1.62 37.89
N LEU A 574 -14.87 -2.02 36.76
CA LEU A 574 -14.41 -1.62 35.43
C LEU A 574 -14.67 -0.12 35.23
N ARG A 575 -13.61 0.64 34.90
CA ARG A 575 -13.70 2.08 34.67
C ARG A 575 -12.73 2.49 33.57
N ALA A 576 -13.18 3.34 32.66
CA ALA A 576 -12.35 3.89 31.59
C ALA A 576 -11.33 4.96 32.07
N SER A 577 -11.35 5.31 33.35
CA SER A 577 -10.44 6.28 33.96
C SER A 577 -10.13 5.87 35.41
N PRO A 578 -8.91 6.15 35.90
CA PRO A 578 -8.54 5.82 37.26
C PRO A 578 -9.28 6.74 38.23
N LEU A 579 -9.54 6.24 39.44
CA LEU A 579 -10.05 7.05 40.54
C LEU A 579 -8.97 8.05 40.95
N SER A 580 -9.16 9.32 40.61
CA SER A 580 -8.19 10.38 40.90
C SER A 580 -8.94 11.64 41.30
N LEU A 581 -8.54 12.28 42.40
CA LEU A 581 -9.03 13.62 42.75
C LEU A 581 -8.41 14.63 41.79
N ARG A 582 -9.08 14.93 40.67
CA ARG A 582 -8.56 15.91 39.72
C ARG A 582 -8.73 17.31 40.31
N GLN A 583 -7.64 18.06 40.42
CA GLN A 583 -7.73 19.49 40.73
C GLN A 583 -8.46 20.17 39.57
N TRP A 584 -9.57 20.85 39.90
CA TRP A 584 -10.33 21.59 38.91
C TRP A 584 -9.47 22.72 38.34
N LYS A 585 -9.24 22.67 37.02
CA LYS A 585 -8.74 23.79 36.22
C LYS A 585 -9.93 24.35 35.43
N PRO A 586 -10.18 25.68 35.45
CA PRO A 586 -11.25 26.27 34.65
C PRO A 586 -11.04 25.90 33.18
N SER A 587 -12.09 25.36 32.55
CA SER A 587 -12.12 25.24 31.09
C SER A 587 -12.18 26.64 30.48
N GLU A 588 -11.41 26.92 29.42
CA GLU A 588 -11.44 28.20 28.69
C GLU A 588 -12.87 28.60 28.25
N ALA A 589 -13.77 27.63 28.09
CA ALA A 589 -15.17 27.88 27.78
C ALA A 589 -15.96 28.60 28.91
N GLU A 590 -15.65 28.35 30.19
CA GLU A 590 -16.34 28.95 31.35
C GLU A 590 -15.85 30.37 31.66
N ALA A 591 -14.65 30.74 31.20
CA ALA A 591 -14.12 32.10 31.34
C ALA A 591 -14.87 33.11 30.45
N THR A 592 -15.35 32.67 29.29
CA THR A 592 -16.11 33.49 28.32
C THR A 592 -17.51 33.88 28.80
N GLU A 593 -18.15 33.09 29.66
CA GLU A 593 -19.53 33.39 30.12
C GLU A 593 -19.58 34.45 31.23
N ARG A 594 -18.52 34.57 32.06
CA ARG A 594 -18.49 35.57 33.14
C ARG A 594 -18.24 37.01 32.66
N GLY A 595 -17.79 37.20 31.43
CA GLY A 595 -17.54 38.51 30.82
C GLY A 595 -18.78 39.20 30.21
N ARG A 596 -19.93 38.52 30.15
CA ARG A 596 -21.12 39.00 29.40
C ARG A 596 -22.05 39.98 30.14
N ASN A 597 -21.84 40.26 31.43
CA ASN A 597 -22.76 41.07 32.25
C ASN A 597 -22.24 42.49 32.60
N SER A 598 -21.66 43.22 31.64
CA SER A 598 -21.39 44.66 31.81
C SER A 598 -21.71 45.40 30.51
N GLY A 599 -22.59 46.40 30.62
CA GLY A 599 -23.36 46.98 29.53
C GLY A 599 -22.59 47.77 28.47
N ASN A 600 -23.25 47.84 27.31
CA ASN A 600 -22.91 48.50 26.05
C ASN A 600 -22.40 49.94 26.12
N LEU A 601 -21.41 50.25 25.27
CA LEU A 601 -21.47 51.36 24.30
C LEU A 601 -20.96 50.85 22.95
N ILE A 602 -21.73 51.10 21.89
CA ILE A 602 -21.51 50.65 20.52
C ILE A 602 -20.60 51.66 19.80
N HIS A 603 -19.56 51.16 19.11
CA HIS A 603 -18.93 51.77 17.93
C HIS A 603 -18.46 50.64 16.98
N PRO A 604 -18.28 50.94 15.67
CA PRO A 604 -18.58 50.02 14.58
C PRO A 604 -17.61 48.84 14.46
N VAL A 605 -18.12 47.76 13.87
CA VAL A 605 -17.37 46.57 13.48
C VAL A 605 -16.25 46.96 12.51
N GLU A 606 -15.04 47.06 13.05
CA GLU A 606 -13.80 46.93 12.31
C GLU A 606 -13.21 45.57 12.72
N ILE A 607 -13.12 44.65 11.75
CA ILE A 607 -12.64 43.28 11.95
C ILE A 607 -11.13 43.35 12.17
N SER A 608 -10.73 43.66 13.40
CA SER A 608 -9.35 43.50 13.89
C SER A 608 -9.19 42.11 14.52
N LYS A 609 -8.17 41.42 14.02
CA LYS A 609 -7.74 40.06 14.35
C LYS A 609 -7.80 39.74 15.86
N VAL A 610 -8.39 38.59 16.18
CA VAL A 610 -8.23 37.91 17.47
C VAL A 610 -6.73 37.64 17.70
N PRO A 611 -6.17 37.84 18.91
CA PRO A 611 -4.78 37.53 19.21
C PRO A 611 -4.57 36.01 19.19
N ASP A 612 -3.57 35.57 18.44
CA ASP A 612 -3.12 34.18 18.38
C ASP A 612 -2.83 33.60 19.76
N ALA A 613 -3.18 32.32 19.93
CA ALA A 613 -2.65 31.47 20.98
C ALA A 613 -1.12 31.61 21.00
N ALA A 614 -0.55 31.85 22.18
CA ALA A 614 0.88 32.05 22.37
C ALA A 614 1.67 30.92 21.66
N THR A 615 2.31 31.27 20.56
CA THR A 615 3.07 30.36 19.72
C THR A 615 4.30 29.88 20.50
N GLU A 616 4.39 28.58 20.83
CA GLU A 616 5.53 28.02 21.58
C GLU A 616 6.78 27.89 20.68
N ALA A 617 6.59 27.86 19.35
CA ALA A 617 7.64 27.86 18.33
C ALA A 617 7.26 28.72 17.09
N GLY A 618 7.90 29.87 16.91
CA GLY A 618 7.71 30.76 15.75
C GLY A 618 8.70 30.46 14.62
N LEU A 619 8.23 30.44 13.37
CA LEU A 619 9.05 30.23 12.18
C LEU A 619 9.05 31.50 11.32
N SER A 620 10.19 31.83 10.70
CA SER A 620 10.30 33.00 9.82
C SER A 620 11.26 32.76 8.66
N TRP A 621 10.98 33.40 7.53
CA TRP A 621 11.82 33.34 6.33
C TRP A 621 12.78 34.53 6.26
N GLN A 622 13.99 34.28 5.80
CA GLN A 622 14.99 35.30 5.52
C GLN A 622 15.70 34.99 4.19
N GLY A 623 15.80 35.97 3.30
CA GLY A 623 16.42 35.82 1.98
C GLY A 623 16.36 37.13 1.17
N PRO A 624 16.80 37.10 -0.10
CA PRO A 624 16.65 38.21 -1.03
C PRO A 624 15.23 38.26 -1.63
N LYS A 625 14.67 39.46 -1.77
CA LYS A 625 13.35 39.69 -2.41
C LYS A 625 13.42 39.78 -3.94
N GLU A 626 14.61 40.08 -4.48
CA GLU A 626 14.87 40.20 -5.91
C GLU A 626 16.11 39.38 -6.26
N VAL A 627 16.03 38.59 -7.33
CA VAL A 627 17.11 37.71 -7.80
C VAL A 627 17.18 37.78 -9.32
N LYS A 628 18.38 37.73 -9.89
CA LYS A 628 18.55 37.67 -11.34
C LYS A 628 18.34 36.27 -11.89
N ARG A 629 17.81 36.16 -13.09
CA ARG A 629 17.70 34.86 -13.76
C ARG A 629 19.07 34.18 -13.92
N GLY A 630 19.13 32.90 -13.57
CA GLY A 630 20.36 32.10 -13.58
C GLY A 630 21.20 32.20 -12.31
N GLU A 631 20.90 33.15 -11.42
CA GLU A 631 21.58 33.32 -10.13
C GLU A 631 21.07 32.27 -9.11
N SER A 632 21.99 31.80 -8.27
CA SER A 632 21.65 30.97 -7.11
C SER A 632 21.53 31.84 -5.88
N PHE A 633 20.48 31.65 -5.11
CA PHE A 633 20.22 32.38 -3.87
C PHE A 633 19.82 31.43 -2.75
N GLN A 634 20.02 31.88 -1.52
CA GLN A 634 19.74 31.08 -0.34
C GLN A 634 18.53 31.65 0.42
N LEU A 635 17.58 30.78 0.73
CA LEU A 635 16.45 31.06 1.59
C LEU A 635 16.65 30.35 2.94
N ILE A 636 16.63 31.14 4.01
CA ILE A 636 16.90 30.68 5.37
C ILE A 636 15.58 30.60 6.13
N LEU A 637 15.30 29.44 6.71
CA LEU A 637 14.19 29.25 7.64
C LEU A 637 14.73 29.37 9.07
N ASN A 638 14.31 30.40 9.80
CA ASN A 638 14.64 30.64 11.20
C ASN A 638 13.54 30.08 12.11
N LEU A 639 13.95 29.64 13.29
CA LEU A 639 13.07 29.06 14.31
C LEU A 639 13.36 29.72 15.66
N ALA A 640 12.32 30.26 16.29
CA ALA A 640 12.29 30.79 17.64
C ALA A 640 11.45 29.87 18.52
N ALA A 641 12.05 29.17 19.48
CA ALA A 641 11.33 28.25 20.37
C ALA A 641 11.55 28.59 21.85
N ASN A 642 10.44 28.69 22.59
CA ASN A 642 10.45 28.95 24.03
C ASN A 642 10.47 27.66 24.88
N GLY A 643 10.31 26.48 24.25
CA GLY A 643 10.40 25.15 24.87
C GLY A 643 11.43 24.27 24.18
N GLY A 644 12.01 23.31 24.92
CA GLY A 644 13.07 22.45 24.40
C GLY A 644 12.59 21.54 23.28
N LEU A 645 13.11 21.74 22.06
CA LEU A 645 12.78 20.95 20.87
C LEU A 645 13.78 19.82 20.61
N ARG A 646 13.27 18.67 20.21
CA ARG A 646 14.06 17.48 19.86
C ARG A 646 14.01 17.13 18.37
N SER A 647 12.88 17.34 17.72
CA SER A 647 12.80 17.19 16.27
C SER A 647 11.81 18.18 15.67
N LEU A 648 11.99 18.45 14.37
CA LEU A 648 11.08 19.29 13.61
C LEU A 648 11.08 18.81 12.15
N PRO A 649 10.16 17.91 11.76
CA PRO A 649 9.81 17.69 10.36
C PRO A 649 9.04 18.89 9.80
N PHE A 650 9.38 19.29 8.58
CA PHE A 650 8.73 20.38 7.85
C PHE A 650 8.67 20.12 6.34
N GLN A 651 7.70 20.76 5.70
CA GLN A 651 7.45 20.65 4.27
C GLN A 651 7.36 22.03 3.63
N VAL A 652 8.13 22.25 2.56
CA VAL A 652 8.17 23.49 1.79
C VAL A 652 7.64 23.23 0.39
N ALA A 653 6.79 24.11 -0.13
CA ALA A 653 6.36 24.14 -1.53
C ALA A 653 7.01 25.30 -2.28
N TYR A 654 7.36 25.05 -3.54
CA TYR A 654 7.90 26.02 -4.47
C TYR A 654 7.37 25.73 -5.89
N ASP A 655 7.53 26.67 -6.81
CA ASP A 655 7.19 26.46 -8.22
C ASP A 655 8.37 25.84 -8.98
N PRO A 656 8.30 24.56 -9.40
CA PRO A 656 9.41 23.87 -10.07
C PRO A 656 9.62 24.35 -11.52
N ALA A 657 8.65 25.07 -12.11
CA ALA A 657 8.84 25.69 -13.42
C ALA A 657 9.74 26.93 -13.35
N VAL A 658 9.84 27.57 -12.18
CA VAL A 658 10.54 28.84 -11.98
C VAL A 658 11.82 28.70 -11.16
N LEU A 659 11.82 27.83 -10.14
CA LEU A 659 12.94 27.64 -9.21
C LEU A 659 13.44 26.20 -9.26
N LYS A 660 14.76 26.02 -9.27
CA LYS A 660 15.40 24.70 -9.13
C LYS A 660 16.12 24.61 -7.78
N VAL A 661 15.81 23.59 -6.98
CA VAL A 661 16.53 23.32 -5.71
C VAL A 661 17.93 22.80 -6.04
N VAL A 662 18.94 23.45 -5.48
CA VAL A 662 20.35 23.05 -5.59
C VAL A 662 20.77 22.24 -4.37
N GLU A 663 20.40 22.70 -3.18
CA GLU A 663 20.80 22.07 -1.91
C GLU A 663 19.80 22.40 -0.80
N VAL A 664 19.62 21.47 0.12
CA VAL A 664 18.89 21.66 1.37
C VAL A 664 19.82 21.25 2.52
N ALA A 665 20.23 22.21 3.33
CA ALA A 665 21.23 22.02 4.38
C ALA A 665 20.67 22.31 5.78
N GLU A 666 21.14 21.54 6.76
CA GLU A 666 20.78 21.71 8.17
C GLU A 666 21.32 23.04 8.75
N GLY A 667 20.50 23.74 9.53
CA GLY A 667 20.91 24.91 10.30
C GLY A 667 21.53 24.60 11.67
N ASP A 668 21.85 25.66 12.42
CA ASP A 668 22.56 25.57 13.71
C ASP A 668 21.62 25.39 14.91
N PHE A 669 20.31 25.47 14.72
CA PHE A 669 19.33 25.41 15.82
C PHE A 669 19.45 24.11 16.62
N PHE A 670 19.49 22.95 15.97
CA PHE A 670 19.58 21.65 16.66
C PHE A 670 21.01 21.23 17.03
N LYS A 671 22.03 21.99 16.62
CA LYS A 671 23.46 21.75 16.93
C LYS A 671 23.95 22.45 18.20
N GLN A 672 23.03 23.04 18.97
CA GLN A 672 23.35 23.64 20.28
C GLN A 672 24.06 22.64 21.20
N ASP A 673 24.95 23.10 22.08
CA ASP A 673 25.68 22.24 23.04
C ASP A 673 26.43 21.05 22.42
N ASN A 674 26.81 21.15 21.14
CA ASN A 674 27.53 20.11 20.41
C ASN A 674 26.80 18.75 20.34
N ALA A 675 25.46 18.77 20.39
CA ALA A 675 24.66 17.55 20.30
C ALA A 675 24.70 16.93 18.90
N GLN A 676 24.69 15.61 18.83
CA GLN A 676 24.60 14.89 17.55
C GLN A 676 23.19 15.02 16.97
N THR A 677 23.10 15.40 15.70
CA THR A 677 21.86 15.53 14.94
C THR A 677 21.80 14.57 13.76
N SER A 678 20.59 14.19 13.38
CA SER A 678 20.28 13.48 12.14
C SER A 678 19.37 14.37 11.31
N PHE A 679 19.89 14.82 10.16
CA PHE A 679 19.17 15.64 9.19
C PHE A 679 18.88 14.80 7.94
N ALA A 680 17.64 14.84 7.46
CA ALA A 680 17.25 14.22 6.21
C ALA A 680 16.41 15.20 5.38
N SER A 681 16.66 15.24 4.08
CA SER A 681 15.88 16.03 3.13
C SER A 681 15.62 15.22 1.86
N ASN A 682 14.40 15.32 1.33
CA ASN A 682 13.99 14.77 0.04
C ASN A 682 13.32 15.88 -0.79
N VAL A 683 13.72 16.02 -2.04
CA VAL A 683 13.18 17.01 -2.98
C VAL A 683 12.39 16.26 -4.04
N ASP A 684 11.08 16.46 -4.05
CA ASP A 684 10.19 16.00 -5.12
C ASP A 684 10.08 17.13 -6.16
N VAL A 685 10.77 16.94 -7.28
CA VAL A 685 10.85 17.92 -8.36
C VAL A 685 9.54 17.98 -9.15
N ASP A 686 8.82 16.87 -9.27
CA ASP A 686 7.58 16.79 -10.05
C ASP A 686 6.42 17.51 -9.35
N SER A 687 6.38 17.42 -8.01
CA SER A 687 5.34 18.07 -7.21
C SER A 687 5.74 19.43 -6.62
N GLY A 688 6.98 19.89 -6.83
CA GLY A 688 7.48 21.17 -6.32
C GLY A 688 7.57 21.21 -4.79
N LYS A 689 7.91 20.09 -4.14
CA LYS A 689 7.89 19.93 -2.69
C LYS A 689 9.25 19.51 -2.14
N ILE A 690 9.60 20.07 -0.99
CA ILE A 690 10.78 19.69 -0.20
C ILE A 690 10.27 19.16 1.14
N PHE A 691 10.65 17.92 1.46
CA PHE A 691 10.42 17.32 2.77
C PHE A 691 11.75 17.32 3.50
N ALA A 692 11.83 17.95 4.67
CA ALA A 692 13.03 17.95 5.46
C ALA A 692 12.72 17.77 6.93
N GLY A 693 13.65 17.17 7.66
CA GLY A 693 13.48 16.91 9.08
C GLY A 693 14.83 16.80 9.77
N VAL A 694 14.86 17.29 11.00
CA VAL A 694 16.03 17.22 11.87
C VAL A 694 15.62 16.59 13.19
N THR A 695 16.45 15.68 13.69
CA THR A 695 16.30 15.06 15.01
C THR A 695 17.59 15.18 15.79
N ARG A 696 17.51 15.71 17.01
CA ARG A 696 18.63 15.83 17.96
C ARG A 696 18.64 14.66 18.93
N SER A 697 19.82 14.09 19.16
CA SER A 697 20.08 13.10 20.19
C SER A 697 20.48 13.76 21.51
N GLY A 698 20.11 13.17 22.66
CA GLY A 698 20.39 13.72 24.00
C GLY A 698 19.13 14.14 24.78
N LYS A 699 19.20 14.13 26.12
CA LYS A 699 18.01 14.31 26.99
C LYS A 699 17.42 15.73 26.94
N ASP A 700 18.23 16.73 26.63
CA ASP A 700 17.84 18.13 26.58
C ASP A 700 17.40 18.58 25.18
N GLY A 701 16.39 19.45 25.12
CA GLY A 701 15.89 20.04 23.87
C GLY A 701 16.55 21.37 23.54
N ALA A 702 16.64 21.71 22.25
CA ALA A 702 17.15 22.99 21.77
C ALA A 702 16.11 24.11 21.95
N THR A 703 16.57 25.31 22.31
CA THR A 703 15.71 26.49 22.59
C THR A 703 16.30 27.77 21.95
N GLY A 704 15.58 28.89 22.02
CA GLY A 704 16.04 30.19 21.52
C GLY A 704 15.69 30.43 20.06
N GLU A 705 16.34 31.41 19.42
CA GLU A 705 16.11 31.80 18.02
C GLU A 705 17.37 31.59 17.17
N ARG A 706 17.34 30.63 16.25
CA ARG A 706 18.46 30.29 15.34
C ARG A 706 17.96 29.75 14.01
N THR A 707 18.88 29.59 13.05
CA THR A 707 18.59 28.97 11.75
C THR A 707 18.24 27.49 11.88
N LEU A 708 17.07 27.11 11.35
CA LEU A 708 16.61 25.73 11.26
C LEU A 708 17.15 25.03 10.01
N SER A 709 17.05 25.67 8.85
CA SER A 709 17.44 25.10 7.55
C SER A 709 17.83 26.19 6.56
N LYS A 710 18.72 25.83 5.63
CA LYS A 710 19.22 26.67 4.54
C LYS A 710 18.88 25.99 3.22
N ILE A 711 18.05 26.62 2.39
CA ILE A 711 17.62 26.08 1.10
C ILE A 711 18.22 26.93 0.00
N THR A 712 19.02 26.32 -0.87
CA THR A 712 19.63 27.01 -2.01
C THR A 712 18.82 26.75 -3.26
N PHE A 713 18.30 27.81 -3.88
CA PHE A 713 17.56 27.77 -5.13
C PHE A 713 18.37 28.40 -6.26
N LYS A 714 18.12 27.97 -7.49
CA LYS A 714 18.56 28.63 -8.72
C LYS A 714 17.35 29.15 -9.49
N ALA A 715 17.36 30.43 -9.84
CA ALA A 715 16.29 31.08 -10.61
C ALA A 715 16.37 30.67 -12.09
N MET A 716 15.30 30.08 -12.64
CA MET A 716 15.29 29.51 -14.00
C MET A 716 14.56 30.38 -15.01
N VAL A 717 13.45 31.01 -14.60
CA VAL A 717 12.53 31.74 -15.47
C VAL A 717 12.25 33.13 -14.90
N ASP A 718 12.24 34.14 -15.77
CA ASP A 718 11.85 35.51 -15.43
C ASP A 718 10.37 35.54 -15.02
N THR A 719 10.07 35.99 -13.80
CA THR A 719 8.69 36.13 -13.33
C THR A 719 8.55 37.32 -12.39
N PRO A 720 7.48 38.14 -12.54
CA PRO A 720 7.23 39.26 -11.65
C PRO A 720 6.94 38.78 -10.21
N ARG A 721 6.53 37.52 -10.03
CA ARG A 721 6.20 36.95 -8.71
C ARG A 721 6.33 35.43 -8.71
N THR A 722 7.11 34.89 -7.80
CA THR A 722 7.08 33.48 -7.36
C THR A 722 7.04 33.43 -5.84
N GLU A 723 6.55 32.34 -5.26
CA GLU A 723 6.46 32.19 -3.81
C GLU A 723 6.98 30.83 -3.33
N VAL A 724 7.61 30.86 -2.15
CA VAL A 724 8.03 29.68 -1.40
C VAL A 724 7.21 29.63 -0.12
N LYS A 725 6.46 28.54 0.09
CA LYS A 725 5.50 28.42 1.20
C LYS A 725 5.87 27.26 2.12
N LEU A 726 5.86 27.49 3.42
CA LEU A 726 5.92 26.42 4.41
C LEU A 726 4.52 25.81 4.53
N LEU A 727 4.35 24.56 4.08
CA LEU A 727 3.05 23.87 4.10
C LEU A 727 2.75 23.27 5.46
N ALA A 728 3.77 22.73 6.12
CA ALA A 728 3.66 22.10 7.42
C ALA A 728 4.99 22.20 8.18
N ALA A 729 4.90 22.34 9.49
CA ALA A 729 6.01 22.22 10.42
C ALA A 729 5.47 21.70 11.76
N THR A 730 6.02 20.59 12.24
CA THR A 730 5.52 19.90 13.42
C THR A 730 6.63 19.80 14.46
N PRO A 731 6.88 20.86 15.27
CA PRO A 731 7.93 20.80 16.28
C PRO A 731 7.55 19.81 17.38
N VAL A 732 8.49 18.93 17.72
CA VAL A 732 8.35 17.94 18.79
C VAL A 732 9.31 18.29 19.92
N GLY A 733 8.74 18.57 21.09
CA GLY A 733 9.46 18.90 22.30
C GLY A 733 10.01 17.68 23.05
N VAL A 734 10.71 17.93 24.15
CA VAL A 734 11.14 16.89 25.10
C VAL A 734 9.92 16.11 25.61
N GLY A 735 10.01 14.77 25.65
CA GLY A 735 8.89 13.90 26.02
C GLY A 735 7.89 13.61 24.88
N ASN A 736 8.26 13.89 23.62
CA ASN A 736 7.46 13.65 22.42
C ASN A 736 6.14 14.48 22.35
N LYS A 737 6.08 15.57 23.10
CA LYS A 737 4.97 16.53 23.05
C LYS A 737 5.07 17.34 21.76
N VAL A 738 4.06 17.27 20.91
CA VAL A 738 3.94 18.17 19.75
C VAL A 738 3.63 19.58 20.26
N LEU A 739 4.40 20.58 19.82
CA LEU A 739 4.19 21.97 20.18
C LEU A 739 3.45 22.69 19.02
N ASN A 740 2.66 23.71 19.35
CA ASN A 740 2.04 24.55 18.33
C ASN A 740 3.10 25.44 17.69
N SER A 741 3.25 25.35 16.36
CA SER A 741 4.02 26.33 15.58
C SER A 741 3.13 27.17 14.69
N GLY A 742 3.45 28.47 14.62
CA GLY A 742 2.89 29.36 13.61
C GLY A 742 3.67 29.18 12.32
N LEU A 743 2.98 28.86 11.22
CA LEU A 743 3.59 28.87 9.89
C LEU A 743 3.81 30.33 9.45
N PRO A 744 4.98 30.68 8.89
CA PRO A 744 5.20 32.01 8.34
C PRO A 744 4.37 32.22 7.07
N ASP A 745 4.10 33.48 6.75
CA ASP A 745 3.57 33.87 5.44
C ASP A 745 4.48 33.37 4.31
N ALA A 746 3.90 33.15 3.13
CA ALA A 746 4.66 32.73 1.95
C ALA A 746 5.74 33.77 1.60
N TYR A 747 6.95 33.30 1.32
CA TYR A 747 8.06 34.16 0.95
C TYR A 747 8.00 34.48 -0.54
N VAL A 748 7.76 35.75 -0.87
CA VAL A 748 7.58 36.22 -2.25
C VAL A 748 8.89 36.76 -2.82
N ILE A 749 9.23 36.31 -4.03
CA ILE A 749 10.45 36.68 -4.75
C ILE A 749 10.08 37.16 -6.15
N THR A 750 10.77 38.20 -6.63
CA THR A 750 10.72 38.66 -8.02
C THR A 750 11.99 38.25 -8.75
N ILE A 751 11.84 37.66 -9.94
CA ILE A 751 12.96 37.23 -10.78
C ILE A 751 12.98 38.08 -12.05
N GLY A 752 14.01 38.91 -12.17
CA GLY A 752 14.23 39.83 -13.28
C GLY A 752 15.57 39.60 -13.99
N GLN A 753 15.84 40.41 -15.01
CA GLN A 753 17.09 40.37 -15.79
C GLN A 753 18.33 40.83 -15.02
#